data_AF-A0AAJ7L423-F1
#
_entry.id   AF-A0AAJ7L423-F1
#
_cell.length_a   1.000
_cell.length_b   1.000
_cell.length_c   1.000
_cell.angle_alpha   90.00
_cell.angle_beta   90.00
_cell.angle_gamma   90.00
#
_symmetry.space_group_name_H-M   'P 1'
#
loop_
_entity.id
_entity.type
_entity.pdbx_description
1 polymer ?
#
loop_
_entity_poly.entity_id
_entity_poly.type
_entity_poly.pdbx_seq_one_letter_code
_entity_poly.pdbx_strand_id
1 'polypeptide(L)'
;MKFRARSFCAVLLAAGCISVSYGAEDARETLCSTEAQLVGGNELHINDEPVNITIGVGPRPTDQILAYILLLFIHDYIGYRVDIVQHELTSEEWVEKMNCDVEKQNCTGIPMINIGIVETTAQFPLYRDKVKSAGYLGVNIRLGWFVSTGEVDKPVFGPKPDHYRYFKDANLTERFALNPSLLDGITRRGKGEDRWCQGPRFKECKKGQYIPDQCVGNEKCAVLVAAYPHENYDIITKQIKELNLYVKVAWLGNNFENHIKRQEDKKPVLFFDYSTSPMTLFPDTYTEVLFPSCSTLSQEVGCTYQNAKLRKLYWSSLEAGAPQIVKLINNAYIRTEEFRDLVGNDVAKLHNKELQQQFACSFIKTQLDLRWSKGVDAFPKIAIHAIFPKENSSLIGVTGDAINRINKYHLKGVILVQNVVNGECNRDLIFKQYITNITTSPNQIVGVIGPDCNRSLEGLIGVAAHYRHLVFSYMMDSVIDETSRTLDNFFRIPPDTSMLAKAYVRLIKHQKWLNFAAFTDSYQSSGYIRDLRSFAQKDQRTFVGSYTYLTSGSLEESLGSMKEEPRAKIIIGDFPEKVARDVMCKAFRLKMTAEYGYVWLLPFWMKENSFKYVRGLPCSRAELRRAVDHSLVYKFRELADDDFVTTYGDNVSDWREFVTRDVKDLDDNAGFAYDSVWSLGTALGELVRHEKTFLEKLRSVDQVTSSRALRRFTEKIKSSQFRGVTGVVKFDGTHRQPDDIILYQYLNGSMERIGAFRLKRSEKEMNETEDSSLELKTAIKWYNGVKPTDGTPPCAFQALMDALGVSCDAAHIMAISGIIVGTLVLFGGVSAAFAYRHYENKMKVLEQNRNSPFIMLNDKELPENSVRIYRLVDEGAFGKVYFGDYTDENNKVTKVAVKAAKDPRNVNAKLELLTEAVIMKRFDHVNILRLVGVINKPDKCQIVTELMMYGNLKNYLQDRRHLAETGEIGALHLTRMALDICRGLSYLASLQHVHGDLACRNCLVHESLTIKIADFGFCKNLVDQGYYRIVRPGPMPVRWMSPELLRTGVYFEESDIWSFGICIFEIITFGGYPYHDRDDQNVQEFIRGGGFPTLPSKISSELEALLMRVWAIQKEERPAAIELYEILTSNPELIHPCIEEGAMMNAESLEKFSRSSQGSSTWTSRNKVRRPDSFYVSGGQRVSSMKMV
;
A
#
# COMPACT_ATOMS: atom_id res chain seq x y z
N MET A 1 -1.28 62.90 -23.25
CA MET A 1 0.11 62.60 -23.69
C MET A 1 0.55 61.34 -22.94
N LYS A 2 0.65 60.15 -23.58
CA LYS A 2 1.88 59.53 -24.15
C LYS A 2 3.10 59.74 -23.22
N PHE A 3 3.74 58.72 -22.61
CA PHE A 3 4.51 57.57 -23.14
C PHE A 3 4.64 56.49 -22.02
N ARG A 4 4.43 55.17 -22.25
CA ARG A 4 5.41 54.10 -22.66
C ARG A 4 6.69 54.07 -21.78
N ALA A 5 7.22 52.94 -21.27
CA ALA A 5 7.18 51.55 -21.72
C ALA A 5 7.59 50.54 -20.63
N ARG A 6 7.20 49.28 -20.88
CA ARG A 6 7.81 48.00 -20.49
C ARG A 6 9.28 48.06 -20.06
N SER A 7 9.60 47.49 -18.90
CA SER A 7 10.50 46.33 -18.72
C SER A 7 10.87 46.17 -17.24
N PHE A 8 10.40 45.11 -16.58
CA PHE A 8 11.21 44.27 -15.68
C PHE A 8 10.45 42.96 -15.41
N CYS A 9 10.40 42.08 -16.41
CA CYS A 9 10.27 40.64 -16.21
C CYS A 9 11.57 40.15 -15.52
N ALA A 10 11.65 40.19 -14.19
CA ALA A 10 12.73 39.54 -13.44
C ALA A 10 12.41 39.38 -11.93
N VAL A 11 11.22 38.87 -11.59
CA VAL A 11 11.04 38.13 -10.33
C VAL A 11 10.38 36.78 -10.66
N LEU A 12 11.11 35.99 -11.44
CA LEU A 12 11.11 34.54 -11.23
C LEU A 12 11.58 34.33 -9.78
N LEU A 13 10.87 33.49 -8.99
CA LEU A 13 11.06 33.21 -7.55
C LEU A 13 10.05 33.89 -6.60
N ALA A 14 8.74 33.76 -6.84
CA ALA A 14 7.79 33.59 -5.72
C ALA A 14 7.77 32.12 -5.29
N ALA A 15 8.96 31.57 -5.04
CA ALA A 15 9.13 30.51 -4.07
C ALA A 15 9.08 31.19 -2.70
N GLY A 16 8.06 30.90 -1.91
CA GLY A 16 7.90 31.42 -0.55
C GLY A 16 6.84 32.53 -0.45
N CYS A 17 5.88 32.29 0.44
CA CYS A 17 4.96 33.30 0.96
C CYS A 17 3.83 33.79 0.02
N ILE A 18 2.86 32.91 -0.24
CA ILE A 18 1.46 33.30 -0.05
C ILE A 18 0.91 32.46 1.10
N SER A 19 1.42 32.73 2.31
CA SER A 19 0.67 32.47 3.54
C SER A 19 -0.13 33.74 3.81
N VAL A 20 -1.34 33.82 3.26
CA VAL A 20 -2.28 34.80 3.80
C VAL A 20 -2.63 34.32 5.20
N SER A 21 -2.23 35.09 6.20
CA SER A 21 -2.41 34.83 7.63
C SER A 21 -3.88 34.93 8.02
N TYR A 22 -4.70 33.94 7.65
CA TYR A 22 -6.12 33.88 8.02
C TYR A 22 -6.40 33.14 9.33
N GLY A 23 -5.38 32.97 10.20
CA GLY A 23 -5.53 32.34 11.52
C GLY A 23 -5.48 33.29 12.72
N ALA A 24 -5.02 34.54 12.54
CA ALA A 24 -4.76 35.44 13.66
C ALA A 24 -5.98 36.30 14.06
N GLU A 25 -6.85 36.66 13.11
CA GLU A 25 -7.99 37.55 13.38
C GLU A 25 -9.17 36.83 14.06
N ASP A 26 -9.55 35.63 13.60
CA ASP A 26 -10.67 34.85 14.21
C ASP A 26 -10.33 34.27 15.59
N ALA A 27 -9.05 34.02 15.90
CA ALA A 27 -8.65 33.48 17.20
C ALA A 27 -8.82 34.49 18.36
N ARG A 28 -8.82 35.81 18.07
CA ARG A 28 -8.86 36.87 19.08
C ARG A 28 -10.16 36.90 19.89
N GLU A 29 -11.28 36.50 19.30
CA GLU A 29 -12.59 36.56 19.96
C GLU A 29 -12.85 35.35 20.89
N THR A 30 -12.16 34.22 20.68
CA THR A 30 -12.37 32.96 21.44
C THR A 30 -11.35 32.68 22.55
N LEU A 31 -10.25 33.44 22.64
CA LEU A 31 -9.22 33.24 23.66
C LEU A 31 -9.69 33.71 25.05
N CYS A 32 -9.40 32.91 26.09
CA CYS A 32 -9.78 33.11 27.50
C CYS A 32 -11.26 32.94 27.89
N SER A 33 -12.07 32.19 27.13
CA SER A 33 -13.45 31.95 27.54
C SER A 33 -13.50 31.02 28.77
N THR A 34 -14.15 31.46 29.85
CA THR A 34 -14.42 30.64 31.06
C THR A 34 -15.43 29.52 30.83
N GLU A 35 -16.15 29.54 29.70
CA GLU A 35 -16.97 28.43 29.23
C GLU A 35 -16.11 27.44 28.44
N ALA A 36 -15.65 26.41 29.15
CA ALA A 36 -15.01 25.24 28.58
C ALA A 36 -15.98 24.46 27.67
N GLN A 37 -16.17 24.91 26.42
CA GLN A 37 -16.73 24.10 25.33
C GLN A 37 -16.04 24.31 23.97
N LEU A 38 -14.86 24.93 23.95
CA LEU A 38 -13.93 24.79 22.82
C LEU A 38 -13.08 23.53 23.05
N VAL A 39 -13.48 22.50 22.33
CA VAL A 39 -12.94 21.14 22.31
C VAL A 39 -11.42 21.17 22.09
N GLY A 40 -10.63 21.03 23.16
CA GLY A 40 -9.18 20.78 23.09
C GLY A 40 -8.91 19.57 22.18
N GLY A 41 -8.32 19.82 21.01
CA GLY A 41 -8.24 18.91 19.88
C GLY A 41 -7.01 18.01 19.84
N ASN A 42 -5.95 18.36 20.57
CA ASN A 42 -4.67 17.65 20.54
C ASN A 42 -4.45 16.87 21.85
N GLU A 43 -4.05 15.60 21.73
CA GLU A 43 -3.74 14.72 22.87
C GLU A 43 -2.27 14.27 22.74
N LEU A 44 -1.52 14.28 23.84
CA LEU A 44 -0.17 13.75 23.85
C LEU A 44 -0.25 12.26 24.19
N HIS A 45 0.22 11.39 23.30
CA HIS A 45 0.28 9.96 23.55
C HIS A 45 1.69 9.54 24.01
N ILE A 46 1.75 8.79 25.10
CA ILE A 46 2.97 8.12 25.56
C ILE A 46 2.62 6.65 25.76
N ASN A 47 3.28 5.74 25.04
CA ASN A 47 2.95 4.30 25.02
C ASN A 47 1.48 4.01 24.69
N ASP A 48 0.93 4.70 23.67
CA ASP A 48 -0.46 4.62 23.19
C ASP A 48 -1.55 5.09 24.18
N GLU A 49 -1.19 5.50 25.39
CA GLU A 49 -2.12 6.08 26.37
C GLU A 49 -2.14 7.62 26.26
N PRO A 50 -3.33 8.27 26.29
CA PRO A 50 -3.43 9.73 26.30
C PRO A 50 -3.00 10.28 27.66
N VAL A 51 -2.05 11.22 27.65
CA VAL A 51 -1.52 11.87 28.85
C VAL A 51 -1.74 13.38 28.77
N ASN A 52 -2.24 13.97 29.86
CA ASN A 52 -2.35 15.42 29.97
C ASN A 52 -0.95 16.04 30.11
N ILE A 53 -0.73 17.18 29.46
CA ILE A 53 0.51 17.93 29.64
C ILE A 53 0.48 18.61 31.01
N THR A 54 1.51 18.40 31.81
CA THR A 54 1.61 18.96 33.15
C THR A 54 2.62 20.09 33.19
N ILE A 55 2.21 21.28 33.66
CA ILE A 55 3.10 22.42 33.93
C ILE A 55 3.41 22.45 35.42
N GLY A 56 4.69 22.36 35.77
CA GLY A 56 5.15 22.46 37.15
C GLY A 56 5.21 23.90 37.60
N VAL A 57 4.66 24.19 38.78
CA VAL A 57 4.62 25.56 39.31
C VAL A 57 4.95 25.62 40.80
N GLY A 58 5.86 26.54 41.15
CA GLY A 58 6.22 26.80 42.54
C GLY A 58 5.13 27.55 43.31
N PRO A 59 5.31 27.70 44.64
CA PRO A 59 4.40 28.47 45.48
C PRO A 59 4.46 29.99 45.19
N ARG A 60 5.42 30.43 44.37
CA ARG A 60 5.66 31.84 44.07
C ARG A 60 4.55 32.39 43.16
N PRO A 61 3.96 33.56 43.50
CA PRO A 61 2.96 34.20 42.65
C PRO A 61 3.41 34.47 41.20
N THR A 62 4.71 34.75 41.01
CA THR A 62 5.31 34.97 39.70
C THR A 62 5.34 33.71 38.84
N ASP A 63 5.75 32.58 39.42
CA ASP A 63 5.69 31.28 38.74
C ASP A 63 4.26 30.92 38.35
N GLN A 64 3.30 31.21 39.24
CA GLN A 64 1.87 30.96 38.99
C GLN A 64 1.35 31.70 37.77
N ILE A 65 1.64 32.99 37.65
CA ILE A 65 1.22 33.78 36.50
C ILE A 65 1.90 33.29 35.21
N LEU A 66 3.19 32.98 35.26
CA LEU A 66 3.91 32.45 34.10
C LEU A 66 3.33 31.11 33.64
N ALA A 67 3.02 30.21 34.58
CA ALA A 67 2.37 28.93 34.30
C ALA A 67 0.98 29.14 33.68
N TYR A 68 0.18 30.12 34.13
CA TYR A 68 -1.12 30.44 33.51
C TYR A 68 -0.98 31.02 32.10
N ILE A 69 0.00 31.89 31.86
CA ILE A 69 0.27 32.40 30.50
C ILE A 69 0.60 31.23 29.57
N LEU A 70 1.49 30.33 30.00
CA LEU A 70 1.85 29.16 29.21
C LEU A 70 0.67 28.20 29.02
N LEU A 71 -0.13 27.97 30.06
CA LEU A 71 -1.35 27.16 30.00
C LEU A 71 -2.30 27.70 28.95
N LEU A 72 -2.60 28.99 28.93
CA LEU A 72 -3.54 29.58 27.98
C LEU A 72 -3.00 29.51 26.54
N PHE A 73 -1.69 29.66 26.31
CA PHE A 73 -1.13 29.42 24.97
C PHE A 73 -1.25 27.94 24.55
N ILE A 74 -0.97 26.99 25.44
CA ILE A 74 -1.01 25.56 25.09
C ILE A 74 -2.46 25.07 24.95
N HIS A 75 -3.35 25.50 25.83
CA HIS A 75 -4.75 25.09 25.88
C HIS A 75 -5.61 25.85 24.87
N ASP A 76 -5.66 27.19 24.94
CA ASP A 76 -6.58 27.97 24.12
C ASP A 76 -6.04 28.25 22.71
N TYR A 77 -4.71 28.38 22.54
CA TYR A 77 -4.11 28.69 21.23
C TYR A 77 -3.64 27.43 20.47
N ILE A 78 -3.04 26.44 21.16
CA ILE A 78 -2.58 25.19 20.52
C ILE A 78 -3.62 24.04 20.66
N GLY A 79 -4.51 24.08 21.65
CA GLY A 79 -5.57 23.08 21.79
C GLY A 79 -5.20 21.79 22.52
N TYR A 80 -4.15 21.76 23.35
CA TYR A 80 -3.83 20.60 24.20
C TYR A 80 -4.49 20.69 25.58
N ARG A 81 -4.77 19.54 26.20
CA ARG A 81 -5.16 19.50 27.61
C ARG A 81 -3.94 19.72 28.50
N VAL A 82 -4.08 20.65 29.46
CA VAL A 82 -2.99 21.07 30.34
C VAL A 82 -3.45 21.13 31.78
N ASP A 83 -2.69 20.50 32.66
CA ASP A 83 -2.86 20.58 34.10
C ASP A 83 -1.70 21.34 34.75
N ILE A 84 -1.99 22.15 35.77
CA ILE A 84 -0.96 22.79 36.60
C ILE A 84 -0.72 21.93 37.84
N VAL A 85 0.54 21.56 38.07
CA VAL A 85 0.98 20.77 39.22
C VAL A 85 1.79 21.66 40.17
N GLN A 86 1.21 21.95 41.34
CA GLN A 86 1.90 22.66 42.42
C GLN A 86 2.80 21.72 43.23
N HIS A 87 3.94 22.23 43.69
CA HIS A 87 4.90 21.50 44.51
C HIS A 87 5.64 22.47 45.46
N GLU A 88 6.31 21.92 46.47
CA GLU A 88 7.13 22.68 47.44
C GLU A 88 8.64 22.35 47.38
N LEU A 89 9.07 21.62 46.34
CA LEU A 89 10.45 21.14 46.14
C LEU A 89 11.45 22.22 45.70
N THR A 90 12.74 22.01 46.02
CA THR A 90 13.85 22.86 45.55
C THR A 90 14.15 22.64 44.05
N SER A 91 14.91 23.56 43.43
CA SER A 91 15.30 23.46 41.99
C SER A 91 16.04 22.16 41.65
N GLU A 92 16.84 21.62 42.58
CA GLU A 92 17.63 20.39 42.38
C GLU A 92 16.76 19.14 42.49
N GLU A 93 15.97 19.03 43.57
CA GLU A 93 14.99 17.95 43.78
C GLU A 93 14.01 17.86 42.61
N TRP A 94 13.77 19.00 41.96
CA TRP A 94 12.89 19.09 40.82
C TRP A 94 13.41 18.46 39.54
N VAL A 95 14.64 18.83 39.16
CA VAL A 95 15.28 18.29 37.96
C VAL A 95 15.44 16.77 38.11
N GLU A 96 15.67 16.30 39.34
CA GLU A 96 15.68 14.88 39.65
C GLU A 96 14.32 14.21 39.44
N LYS A 97 13.22 14.82 39.89
CA LYS A 97 11.86 14.27 39.67
C LYS A 97 11.39 14.33 38.21
N MET A 98 11.76 15.36 37.45
CA MET A 98 11.42 15.44 36.01
C MET A 98 12.07 14.32 35.19
N ASN A 99 13.11 13.66 35.72
CA ASN A 99 13.81 12.57 35.06
C ASN A 99 13.13 11.18 35.24
N CYS A 100 11.79 11.15 35.32
CA CYS A 100 11.03 9.91 35.49
C CYS A 100 11.14 8.97 34.27
N ASP A 101 11.15 7.66 34.51
CA ASP A 101 11.20 6.64 33.47
C ASP A 101 9.80 6.09 33.17
N VAL A 102 9.18 6.55 32.08
CA VAL A 102 7.80 6.17 31.70
C VAL A 102 7.65 4.68 31.42
N GLU A 103 8.73 4.01 31.01
CA GLU A 103 8.73 2.58 30.75
C GLU A 103 8.80 1.73 32.03
N LYS A 104 9.24 2.31 33.16
CA LYS A 104 9.52 1.57 34.40
C LYS A 104 8.73 2.03 35.62
N GLN A 105 8.13 3.23 35.60
CA GLN A 105 7.42 3.81 36.74
C GLN A 105 6.15 4.55 36.34
N ASN A 106 5.21 4.63 37.29
CA ASN A 106 4.00 5.44 37.16
C ASN A 106 4.35 6.93 37.31
N CYS A 107 4.67 7.60 36.21
CA CYS A 107 5.10 9.01 36.18
C CYS A 107 3.94 10.03 36.30
N THR A 108 2.74 9.58 36.70
CA THR A 108 1.58 10.45 36.91
C THR A 108 1.83 11.49 38.00
N GLY A 109 1.56 12.77 37.73
CA GLY A 109 1.76 13.86 38.68
C GLY A 109 3.14 14.52 38.65
N ILE A 110 4.00 14.16 37.70
CA ILE A 110 5.29 14.82 37.46
C ILE A 110 5.11 15.85 36.34
N PRO A 111 5.58 17.10 36.50
CA PRO A 111 5.46 18.10 35.46
C PRO A 111 6.36 17.80 34.26
N MET A 112 5.81 17.95 33.06
CA MET A 112 6.54 17.82 31.79
C MET A 112 7.24 19.11 31.38
N ILE A 113 6.72 20.27 31.82
CA ILE A 113 7.25 21.60 31.48
C ILE A 113 7.41 22.40 32.76
N ASN A 114 8.54 23.10 32.90
CA ASN A 114 8.74 24.05 33.97
C ASN A 114 9.46 25.30 33.43
N ILE A 115 8.89 26.47 33.69
CA ILE A 115 9.48 27.76 33.34
C ILE A 115 9.75 28.52 34.64
N GLY A 116 10.97 29.02 34.83
CA GLY A 116 11.30 29.77 36.04
C GLY A 116 12.26 29.09 37.01
N ILE A 117 13.07 28.13 36.53
CA ILE A 117 14.10 27.48 37.35
C ILE A 117 15.30 28.40 37.49
N VAL A 118 15.71 28.66 38.72
CA VAL A 118 16.87 29.50 39.04
C VAL A 118 18.14 28.65 38.89
N GLU A 119 19.05 29.05 38.00
CA GLU A 119 20.33 28.38 37.79
C GLU A 119 21.46 29.13 38.51
N THR A 120 22.00 28.53 39.58
CA THR A 120 23.20 28.97 40.29
C THR A 120 24.35 28.00 39.99
N THR A 121 25.55 28.51 39.74
CA THR A 121 26.64 27.88 38.95
C THR A 121 27.13 26.46 39.31
N ALA A 122 27.60 25.76 38.27
CA ALA A 122 28.53 24.61 38.18
C ALA A 122 28.14 23.21 38.68
N GLN A 123 27.11 23.04 39.51
CA GLN A 123 26.70 21.70 40.01
C GLN A 123 25.39 21.15 39.44
N PHE A 124 24.79 21.76 38.42
CA PHE A 124 23.71 21.07 37.69
C PHE A 124 24.32 19.87 36.96
N PRO A 125 23.97 18.61 37.32
CA PRO A 125 24.43 17.47 36.57
C PRO A 125 23.88 17.64 35.16
N LEU A 126 24.79 17.71 34.19
CA LEU A 126 24.51 17.77 32.76
C LEU A 126 23.26 16.96 32.43
N TYR A 127 22.23 17.69 32.01
CA TYR A 127 20.93 17.23 31.54
C TYR A 127 20.97 15.77 31.08
N ARG A 128 20.36 14.87 31.86
CA ARG A 128 20.18 13.47 31.45
C ARG A 128 19.34 13.43 30.17
N ASP A 129 19.47 12.37 29.36
CA ASP A 129 18.83 12.20 28.04
C ASP A 129 17.32 12.54 27.96
N LYS A 130 16.64 12.56 29.11
CA LYS A 130 15.19 12.77 29.25
C LYS A 130 14.76 14.22 29.50
N VAL A 131 15.59 15.12 30.04
CA VAL A 131 15.17 16.52 30.33
C VAL A 131 16.00 17.49 29.49
N LYS A 132 15.34 18.36 28.72
CA LYS A 132 16.00 19.32 27.83
C LYS A 132 15.77 20.75 28.26
N SER A 133 16.72 21.61 27.91
CA SER A 133 16.68 23.05 28.18
C SER A 133 16.24 23.82 26.94
N ALA A 134 15.25 24.71 27.09
CA ALA A 134 14.77 25.66 26.09
C ALA A 134 15.42 27.05 26.22
N GLY A 135 16.54 27.14 26.95
CA GLY A 135 17.25 28.39 27.21
C GLY A 135 16.59 29.23 28.32
N TYR A 136 16.90 30.52 28.33
CA TYR A 136 16.48 31.44 29.40
C TYR A 136 15.19 32.20 29.04
N LEU A 137 14.39 32.51 30.05
CA LEU A 137 13.15 33.30 29.91
C LEU A 137 13.44 34.80 29.70
N GLY A 138 14.67 35.26 29.94
CA GLY A 138 15.11 36.63 29.63
C GLY A 138 15.27 37.58 30.82
N VAL A 139 14.83 37.17 32.01
CA VAL A 139 14.91 37.96 33.24
C VAL A 139 16.23 37.69 33.96
N ASN A 140 16.97 38.75 34.29
CA ASN A 140 18.14 38.68 35.17
C ASN A 140 17.68 38.83 36.62
N ILE A 141 18.18 37.98 37.50
CA ILE A 141 17.81 37.93 38.90
C ILE A 141 19.06 38.19 39.75
N ARG A 142 18.89 39.05 40.75
CA ARG A 142 19.88 39.27 41.80
C ARG A 142 19.45 38.45 43.01
N LEU A 143 20.30 37.52 43.43
CA LEU A 143 20.05 36.63 44.56
C LEU A 143 21.04 36.98 45.66
N GLY A 144 20.63 36.88 46.92
CA GLY A 144 21.52 37.02 48.05
C GLY A 144 20.98 37.89 49.15
N TRP A 145 21.89 38.52 49.88
CA TRP A 145 21.58 39.41 50.99
C TRP A 145 21.53 40.84 50.48
N PHE A 146 20.51 41.58 50.87
CA PHE A 146 20.27 42.94 50.41
C PHE A 146 20.12 43.89 51.58
N VAL A 147 20.57 45.11 51.34
CA VAL A 147 20.48 46.24 52.25
C VAL A 147 20.16 47.51 51.46
N SER A 148 19.51 48.48 52.08
CA SER A 148 19.22 49.78 51.44
C SER A 148 20.49 50.42 50.87
N THR A 149 20.46 50.85 49.59
CA THR A 149 21.65 51.30 48.84
C THR A 149 22.46 52.37 49.56
N GLY A 150 21.79 53.33 50.21
CA GLY A 150 22.44 54.42 50.95
C GLY A 150 23.19 54.02 52.23
N GLU A 151 23.07 52.78 52.71
CA GLU A 151 23.83 52.29 53.89
C GLU A 151 25.21 51.73 53.52
N VAL A 152 25.33 51.16 52.32
CA VAL A 152 26.58 50.53 51.83
C VAL A 152 27.63 51.57 51.47
N ASP A 153 27.20 52.74 50.99
CA ASP A 153 28.11 53.85 50.65
C ASP A 153 28.65 54.59 51.88
N LYS A 154 28.22 54.22 53.10
CA LYS A 154 28.75 54.84 54.33
C LYS A 154 30.14 54.29 54.66
N PRO A 155 31.08 55.13 55.13
CA PRO A 155 32.45 54.71 55.47
C PRO A 155 32.52 53.54 56.47
N VAL A 156 31.48 53.39 57.29
CA VAL A 156 31.37 52.38 58.36
C VAL A 156 31.18 50.95 57.80
N PHE A 157 30.71 50.80 56.56
CA PHE A 157 30.47 49.48 55.95
C PHE A 157 31.75 48.81 55.39
N GLY A 158 32.90 49.50 55.43
CA GLY A 158 34.20 48.99 54.99
C GLY A 158 34.43 49.11 53.47
N PRO A 159 35.59 48.63 52.96
CA PRO A 159 35.89 48.69 51.54
C PRO A 159 34.96 47.76 50.72
N LYS A 160 34.64 48.20 49.49
CA LYS A 160 33.65 47.57 48.60
C LYS A 160 33.78 46.05 48.32
N PRO A 161 34.95 45.36 48.38
CA PRO A 161 34.98 43.96 47.99
C PRO A 161 34.42 42.95 49.02
N ASP A 162 34.09 43.31 50.27
CA ASP A 162 33.72 42.34 51.32
C ASP A 162 32.71 42.90 52.38
N HIS A 163 31.52 43.38 51.96
CA HIS A 163 30.53 43.97 52.87
C HIS A 163 30.12 43.05 54.04
N TYR A 164 30.16 41.73 53.84
CA TYR A 164 29.73 40.76 54.86
C TYR A 164 30.50 40.84 56.18
N ARG A 165 31.75 41.37 56.19
CA ARG A 165 32.57 41.47 57.41
C ARG A 165 31.94 42.38 58.46
N TYR A 166 31.09 43.32 58.05
CA TYR A 166 30.30 44.15 58.96
C TYR A 166 29.48 43.30 59.94
N PHE A 167 29.00 42.14 59.48
CA PHE A 167 28.19 41.23 60.27
C PHE A 167 28.99 40.30 61.19
N LYS A 168 30.32 40.45 61.28
CA LYS A 168 31.18 39.73 62.22
C LYS A 168 31.41 40.45 63.55
N ASP A 169 30.90 41.68 63.71
CA ASP A 169 31.02 42.46 64.94
C ASP A 169 29.63 42.74 65.56
N ALA A 170 29.43 42.30 66.79
CA ALA A 170 28.18 42.50 67.53
C ALA A 170 27.84 43.99 67.75
N ASN A 171 28.82 44.89 67.88
CA ASN A 171 28.56 46.31 68.10
C ASN A 171 28.17 47.05 66.81
N LEU A 172 28.59 46.56 65.65
CA LEU A 172 28.21 47.12 64.35
C LEU A 172 26.83 46.62 63.93
N THR A 173 26.49 45.38 64.27
CA THR A 173 25.23 44.72 63.84
C THR A 173 23.96 45.21 64.53
N GLU A 174 24.07 45.91 65.67
CA GLU A 174 22.94 46.47 66.43
C GLU A 174 22.05 47.39 65.57
N ARG A 175 22.64 48.06 64.57
CA ARG A 175 21.94 48.95 63.64
C ARG A 175 20.84 48.25 62.82
N PHE A 176 20.96 46.94 62.62
CA PHE A 176 20.01 46.09 61.91
C PHE A 176 19.16 45.22 62.85
N ALA A 177 19.22 45.46 64.17
CA ALA A 177 18.39 44.75 65.14
C ALA A 177 16.93 45.24 65.09
N LEU A 178 15.98 44.30 65.17
CA LEU A 178 14.55 44.58 65.28
C LEU A 178 14.03 44.30 66.70
N ASN A 179 13.03 45.07 67.12
CA ASN A 179 12.41 44.92 68.44
C ASN A 179 11.74 43.52 68.58
N PRO A 180 11.97 42.78 69.68
CA PRO A 180 11.37 41.47 69.92
C PRO A 180 9.84 41.43 69.78
N SER A 181 9.12 42.48 70.21
CA SER A 181 7.66 42.57 70.13
C SER A 181 7.16 42.71 68.69
N LEU A 182 7.94 43.40 67.84
CA LEU A 182 7.64 43.54 66.41
C LEU A 182 7.89 42.21 65.68
N LEU A 183 8.97 41.51 66.02
CA LEU A 183 9.31 40.19 65.48
C LEU A 183 8.25 39.13 65.80
N ASP A 184 7.69 39.18 67.01
CA ASP A 184 6.57 38.31 67.38
C ASP A 184 5.28 38.61 66.60
N GLY A 185 5.09 39.83 66.10
CA GLY A 185 3.93 40.16 65.26
C GLY A 185 4.06 39.61 63.83
N ILE A 186 5.23 39.80 63.21
CA ILE A 186 5.40 39.60 61.75
C ILE A 186 5.71 38.17 61.33
N THR A 187 6.14 37.29 62.25
CA THR A 187 6.49 35.89 61.95
C THR A 187 5.31 34.92 62.03
N ARG A 188 4.08 35.41 62.27
CA ARG A 188 2.84 34.61 62.32
C ARG A 188 2.33 34.24 60.93
N ARG A 189 1.89 32.99 60.78
CA ARG A 189 1.19 32.45 59.61
C ARG A 189 -0.31 32.73 59.76
N GLY A 190 -0.71 33.99 59.58
CA GLY A 190 -2.11 34.43 59.69
C GLY A 190 -2.52 34.89 61.11
N LYS A 191 -3.82 34.73 61.46
CA LYS A 191 -4.39 35.19 62.74
C LYS A 191 -4.19 34.23 63.93
N GLY A 192 -3.61 33.03 63.70
CA GLY A 192 -3.39 32.00 64.72
C GLY A 192 -2.00 32.06 65.40
N GLU A 193 -1.66 31.02 66.17
CA GLU A 193 -0.34 30.87 66.82
C GLU A 193 0.73 30.26 65.89
N ASP A 194 0.33 29.72 64.74
CA ASP A 194 1.22 29.11 63.76
C ASP A 194 2.25 30.12 63.27
N ARG A 195 3.51 29.66 63.18
CA ARG A 195 4.65 30.46 62.73
C ARG A 195 5.26 29.84 61.49
N TRP A 196 5.92 30.67 60.70
CA TRP A 196 6.80 30.14 59.66
C TRP A 196 7.94 29.34 60.30
N CYS A 197 8.50 28.38 59.56
CA CYS A 197 9.67 27.60 59.99
C CYS A 197 9.34 26.64 61.16
N GLN A 198 8.31 25.81 60.97
CA GLN A 198 7.87 24.76 61.89
C GLN A 198 7.99 23.38 61.21
N GLY A 199 8.31 22.34 62.00
CA GLY A 199 8.41 20.97 61.51
C GLY A 199 9.81 20.35 61.67
N PRO A 200 9.96 19.04 61.40
CA PRO A 200 11.16 18.27 61.72
C PRO A 200 12.43 18.69 60.96
N ARG A 201 12.27 19.41 59.84
CA ARG A 201 13.38 19.99 59.06
C ARG A 201 14.02 21.21 59.74
N PHE A 202 13.27 21.99 60.53
CA PHE A 202 13.70 23.30 61.05
C PHE A 202 13.98 23.27 62.57
N LYS A 203 14.80 22.31 63.03
CA LYS A 203 14.97 22.02 64.47
C LYS A 203 15.51 23.18 65.32
N GLU A 204 16.24 24.11 64.71
CA GLU A 204 16.85 25.27 65.40
C GLU A 204 15.99 26.54 65.29
N CYS A 205 14.76 26.41 64.79
CA CYS A 205 13.83 27.50 64.64
C CYS A 205 12.94 27.65 65.89
N LYS A 206 12.96 28.82 66.52
CA LYS A 206 12.16 29.15 67.71
C LYS A 206 11.33 30.40 67.43
N LYS A 207 10.02 30.33 67.65
CA LYS A 207 9.06 31.45 67.43
C LYS A 207 9.18 32.10 66.04
N GLY A 208 9.36 31.29 65.00
CA GLY A 208 9.52 31.76 63.61
C GLY A 208 10.87 32.42 63.30
N GLN A 209 11.86 32.21 64.15
CA GLN A 209 13.22 32.74 64.00
C GLN A 209 14.26 31.64 64.10
N TYR A 210 15.30 31.72 63.27
CA TYR A 210 16.54 30.98 63.49
C TYR A 210 17.53 31.87 64.25
N ILE A 211 18.06 31.37 65.37
CA ILE A 211 18.97 32.10 66.26
C ILE A 211 20.26 31.28 66.38
N PRO A 212 21.40 31.75 65.83
CA PRO A 212 22.68 31.06 66.00
C PRO A 212 23.21 31.24 67.43
N ASP A 213 24.13 30.37 67.84
CA ASP A 213 24.66 30.32 69.21
C ASP A 213 25.25 31.67 69.68
N GLN A 214 25.99 32.39 68.83
CA GLN A 214 26.53 33.73 69.16
C GLN A 214 25.48 34.83 69.39
N CYS A 215 24.21 34.57 69.07
CA CYS A 215 23.09 35.50 69.23
C CYS A 215 22.13 35.14 70.36
N VAL A 216 22.34 34.00 71.04
CA VAL A 216 21.50 33.59 72.17
C VAL A 216 21.73 34.53 73.35
N GLY A 217 20.69 35.29 73.73
CA GLY A 217 20.76 36.27 74.83
C GLY A 217 21.45 37.60 74.48
N ASN A 218 21.87 37.80 73.23
CA ASN A 218 22.51 39.03 72.76
C ASN A 218 21.52 39.88 71.94
N GLU A 219 21.07 41.01 72.49
CA GLU A 219 20.13 41.92 71.80
C GLU A 219 20.75 42.65 70.60
N LYS A 220 22.08 42.67 70.49
CA LYS A 220 22.81 43.40 69.45
C LYS A 220 22.91 42.69 68.10
N CYS A 221 22.44 41.43 67.99
CA CYS A 221 22.47 40.74 66.70
C CYS A 221 21.52 41.36 65.67
N ALA A 222 22.04 41.51 64.45
CA ALA A 222 21.26 41.94 63.29
C ALA A 222 20.14 40.92 62.99
N VAL A 223 19.01 41.40 62.46
CA VAL A 223 17.94 40.53 61.98
C VAL A 223 17.93 40.52 60.46
N LEU A 224 18.20 39.36 59.88
CA LEU A 224 17.99 39.07 58.47
C LEU A 224 16.53 38.63 58.28
N VAL A 225 15.76 39.44 57.57
CA VAL A 225 14.39 39.11 57.22
C VAL A 225 14.40 38.24 55.97
N ALA A 226 13.68 37.11 55.98
CA ALA A 226 13.58 36.21 54.83
C ALA A 226 12.13 35.76 54.61
N ALA A 227 11.77 35.47 53.36
CA ALA A 227 10.41 35.09 52.99
C ALA A 227 10.08 33.70 53.52
N TYR A 228 10.33 32.66 52.71
CA TYR A 228 9.90 31.30 53.04
C TYR A 228 11.07 30.41 53.45
N PRO A 229 10.96 29.68 54.59
CA PRO A 229 12.03 28.84 55.13
C PRO A 229 12.30 27.58 54.31
N HIS A 230 11.30 27.01 53.61
CA HIS A 230 11.49 25.75 52.88
C HIS A 230 12.52 25.87 51.73
N GLU A 231 12.62 27.04 51.12
CA GLU A 231 13.57 27.32 50.04
C GLU A 231 14.95 27.74 50.58
N ASN A 232 14.98 28.47 51.69
CA ASN A 232 16.12 29.31 52.03
C ASN A 232 16.82 28.91 53.33
N TYR A 233 16.21 28.07 54.16
CA TYR A 233 16.70 27.78 55.50
C TYR A 233 18.11 27.18 55.48
N ASP A 234 18.34 26.14 54.68
CA ASP A 234 19.62 25.43 54.68
C ASP A 234 20.77 26.32 54.15
N ILE A 235 20.49 27.11 53.10
CA ILE A 235 21.46 28.04 52.50
C ILE A 235 21.87 29.13 53.51
N ILE A 236 20.89 29.81 54.09
CA ILE A 236 21.15 30.93 55.01
C ILE A 236 21.80 30.43 56.31
N THR A 237 21.28 29.36 56.91
CA THR A 237 21.76 28.88 58.21
C THR A 237 23.17 28.31 58.12
N LYS A 238 23.48 27.54 57.08
CA LYS A 238 24.85 27.08 56.79
C LYS A 238 25.79 28.26 56.63
N GLN A 239 25.38 29.29 55.88
CA GLN A 239 26.20 30.48 55.67
C GLN A 239 26.49 31.26 56.95
N ILE A 240 25.47 31.48 57.79
CA ILE A 240 25.63 32.18 59.07
C ILE A 240 26.57 31.42 60.01
N LYS A 241 26.44 30.08 60.07
CA LYS A 241 27.28 29.22 60.93
C LYS A 241 28.73 29.22 60.46
N GLU A 242 28.98 28.91 59.19
CA GLU A 242 30.35 28.76 58.68
C GLU A 242 31.12 30.08 58.64
N LEU A 243 30.44 31.21 58.38
CA LEU A 243 31.08 32.53 58.39
C LEU A 243 31.10 33.20 59.77
N ASN A 244 30.49 32.57 60.79
CA ASN A 244 30.39 33.06 62.17
C ASN A 244 29.81 34.49 62.27
N LEU A 245 28.61 34.72 61.70
CA LEU A 245 27.97 36.04 61.62
C LEU A 245 27.02 36.33 62.79
N TYR A 246 27.04 37.54 63.36
CA TYR A 246 26.11 38.00 64.41
C TYR A 246 24.72 38.36 63.83
N VAL A 247 24.07 37.40 63.19
CA VAL A 247 22.82 37.58 62.45
C VAL A 247 21.82 36.47 62.80
N LYS A 248 20.62 36.87 63.23
CA LYS A 248 19.45 35.99 63.42
C LYS A 248 18.51 36.13 62.21
N VAL A 249 17.78 35.08 61.86
CA VAL A 249 16.88 35.07 60.68
C VAL A 249 15.43 35.09 61.14
N ALA A 250 14.62 35.99 60.61
CA ALA A 250 13.18 36.05 60.84
C ALA A 250 12.42 35.64 59.57
N TRP A 251 11.55 34.63 59.69
CA TRP A 251 10.78 34.09 58.56
C TRP A 251 9.37 34.70 58.51
N LEU A 252 9.05 35.40 57.42
CA LEU A 252 7.82 36.20 57.31
C LEU A 252 6.80 35.65 56.30
N GLY A 253 7.20 34.74 55.42
CA GLY A 253 6.40 34.23 54.31
C GLY A 253 5.72 35.36 53.52
N ASN A 254 4.41 35.29 53.36
CA ASN A 254 3.62 36.28 52.60
C ASN A 254 3.74 37.73 53.12
N ASN A 255 4.16 37.94 54.37
CA ASN A 255 4.32 39.28 54.96
C ASN A 255 5.68 39.94 54.63
N PHE A 256 6.60 39.21 53.99
CA PHE A 256 7.97 39.62 53.72
C PHE A 256 8.08 40.98 53.02
N GLU A 257 7.46 41.12 51.84
CA GLU A 257 7.59 42.35 51.06
C GLU A 257 6.90 43.55 51.71
N ASN A 258 5.73 43.33 52.31
CA ASN A 258 4.99 44.37 53.02
C ASN A 258 5.80 44.92 54.21
N HIS A 259 6.59 44.07 54.86
CA HIS A 259 7.46 44.50 55.94
C HIS A 259 8.62 45.37 55.43
N ILE A 260 9.29 44.95 54.35
CA ILE A 260 10.43 45.68 53.77
C ILE A 260 9.98 47.08 53.30
N LYS A 261 8.88 47.16 52.52
CA LYS A 261 8.32 48.45 52.04
C LYS A 261 7.93 49.40 53.18
N ARG A 262 7.42 48.88 54.31
CA ARG A 262 7.02 49.71 55.47
C ARG A 262 8.20 50.21 56.30
N GLN A 263 9.37 49.57 56.18
CA GLN A 263 10.57 49.90 56.95
C GLN A 263 11.54 50.81 56.18
N GLU A 264 11.33 50.98 54.87
CA GLU A 264 12.16 51.76 53.95
C GLU A 264 12.46 53.20 54.45
N ASP A 265 11.51 53.84 55.15
CA ASP A 265 11.65 55.21 55.67
C ASP A 265 12.05 55.32 57.17
N LYS A 266 12.23 54.21 57.89
CA LYS A 266 12.33 54.22 59.37
C LYS A 266 13.63 53.67 59.95
N LYS A 267 14.17 52.58 59.39
CA LYS A 267 15.43 51.94 59.82
C LYS A 267 16.08 51.18 58.67
N PRO A 268 17.42 50.98 58.70
CA PRO A 268 18.12 50.10 57.76
C PRO A 268 17.54 48.68 57.79
N VAL A 269 17.14 48.16 56.62
CA VAL A 269 16.61 46.79 56.50
C VAL A 269 17.70 45.88 55.95
N LEU A 270 17.87 44.72 56.58
CA LEU A 270 18.67 43.62 56.09
C LEU A 270 17.74 42.47 55.74
N PHE A 271 17.72 42.06 54.48
CA PHE A 271 16.86 40.96 54.05
C PHE A 271 17.57 40.02 53.10
N PHE A 272 17.06 38.80 53.03
CA PHE A 272 17.51 37.78 52.10
C PHE A 272 16.45 37.56 51.05
N ASP A 273 16.86 37.58 49.80
CA ASP A 273 16.00 37.25 48.68
C ASP A 273 16.71 36.28 47.73
N TYR A 274 16.14 35.09 47.61
CA TYR A 274 16.60 34.03 46.71
C TYR A 274 15.55 33.77 45.62
N SER A 275 14.72 34.77 45.35
CA SER A 275 13.60 34.72 44.43
C SER A 275 13.52 35.99 43.58
N THR A 276 12.68 35.94 42.54
CA THR A 276 12.40 37.11 41.70
C THR A 276 11.44 38.06 42.37
N SER A 277 12.00 39.02 43.12
CA SER A 277 11.24 40.08 43.78
C SER A 277 11.34 41.40 43.03
N PRO A 278 10.27 42.21 42.98
CA PRO A 278 10.33 43.53 42.36
C PRO A 278 11.33 44.46 43.09
N MET A 279 11.65 44.16 44.36
CA MET A 279 12.55 44.95 45.19
C MET A 279 14.02 44.78 44.79
N THR A 280 14.41 43.62 44.24
CA THR A 280 15.81 43.30 43.93
C THR A 280 16.15 43.43 42.44
N LEU A 281 15.14 43.62 41.57
CA LEU A 281 15.31 43.78 40.11
C LEU A 281 16.15 45.01 39.72
N PHE A 282 16.19 46.07 40.53
CA PHE A 282 16.96 47.30 40.26
C PHE A 282 17.95 47.61 41.39
N PRO A 283 19.20 47.96 41.09
CA PRO A 283 20.24 48.22 42.08
C PRO A 283 20.07 49.55 42.84
N ASP A 284 19.18 50.43 42.39
CA ASP A 284 19.09 51.79 42.91
C ASP A 284 18.45 51.87 44.31
N THR A 285 17.60 50.90 44.68
CA THR A 285 16.89 50.88 45.96
C THR A 285 17.60 50.02 47.01
N TYR A 286 18.08 48.84 46.57
CA TYR A 286 18.77 47.89 47.44
C TYR A 286 20.05 47.34 46.79
N THR A 287 21.14 47.45 47.54
CA THR A 287 22.47 46.96 47.18
C THR A 287 22.71 45.59 47.79
N GLU A 288 23.38 44.73 47.04
CA GLU A 288 23.74 43.39 47.50
C GLU A 288 24.90 43.46 48.51
N VAL A 289 24.79 42.67 49.58
CA VAL A 289 25.89 42.45 50.52
C VAL A 289 26.86 41.48 49.85
N LEU A 290 28.05 41.97 49.51
CA LEU A 290 29.07 41.18 48.84
C LEU A 290 29.78 40.24 49.83
N PHE A 291 29.86 38.98 49.42
CA PHE A 291 30.61 37.90 50.08
C PHE A 291 31.84 37.52 49.24
N PRO A 292 32.87 36.85 49.81
CA PRO A 292 34.12 36.56 49.10
C PRO A 292 33.92 35.67 47.86
N SER A 293 34.78 35.82 46.86
CA SER A 293 34.73 35.02 45.63
C SER A 293 35.11 33.55 45.85
N CYS A 294 34.51 32.66 45.05
CA CYS A 294 34.74 31.20 45.07
C CYS A 294 36.21 30.75 45.01
N SER A 295 37.11 31.59 44.52
CA SER A 295 38.53 31.29 44.41
C SER A 295 39.33 31.45 45.72
N THR A 296 38.76 32.08 46.74
CA THR A 296 39.49 32.48 47.97
C THR A 296 39.09 31.75 49.25
N LEU A 297 37.95 31.05 49.27
CA LEU A 297 37.52 30.21 50.40
C LEU A 297 37.46 28.74 49.96
N SER A 298 38.10 27.84 50.70
CA SER A 298 38.12 26.39 50.40
C SER A 298 36.80 25.66 50.68
N GLN A 299 35.68 26.37 50.77
CA GLN A 299 34.35 25.84 51.10
C GLN A 299 33.26 26.54 50.29
N GLU A 300 32.24 25.77 49.88
CA GLU A 300 31.12 26.08 48.97
C GLU A 300 30.26 27.31 49.34
N VAL A 301 30.47 27.92 50.51
CA VAL A 301 29.48 28.79 51.18
C VAL A 301 29.47 30.26 50.73
N GLY A 302 30.46 30.69 49.93
CA GLY A 302 30.48 32.02 49.30
C GLY A 302 29.96 32.06 47.85
N CYS A 303 29.64 30.92 47.24
CA CYS A 303 29.46 30.79 45.79
C CYS A 303 28.01 30.96 45.28
N THR A 304 27.06 31.17 46.18
CA THR A 304 25.64 30.92 45.93
C THR A 304 24.88 32.05 45.23
N TYR A 305 25.49 33.22 45.03
CA TYR A 305 24.78 34.49 44.75
C TYR A 305 25.15 35.19 43.43
N GLN A 306 25.73 34.48 42.45
CA GLN A 306 25.94 35.09 41.13
C GLN A 306 24.62 35.46 40.43
N ASN A 307 24.64 36.49 39.58
CA ASN A 307 23.50 36.86 38.72
C ASN A 307 22.89 35.63 38.05
N ALA A 308 21.68 35.26 38.46
CA ALA A 308 21.00 34.08 37.97
C ALA A 308 20.00 34.47 36.87
N LYS A 309 19.70 33.52 35.99
CA LYS A 309 18.65 33.65 34.99
C LYS A 309 17.62 32.57 35.21
N LEU A 310 16.37 32.89 34.88
CA LEU A 310 15.30 31.90 34.85
C LEU A 310 15.47 31.01 33.61
N ARG A 311 15.65 29.70 33.82
CA ARG A 311 15.73 28.70 32.76
C ARG A 311 14.36 28.05 32.52
N LYS A 312 14.16 27.62 31.27
CA LYS A 312 12.98 26.88 30.81
C LYS A 312 13.40 25.43 30.53
N LEU A 313 12.76 24.47 31.18
CA LEU A 313 13.02 23.04 31.00
C LEU A 313 11.77 22.32 30.51
N TYR A 314 11.97 21.26 29.73
CA TYR A 314 10.89 20.43 29.21
C TYR A 314 11.35 18.97 29.02
N TRP A 315 10.40 18.04 28.99
CA TRP A 315 10.67 16.64 28.70
C TRP A 315 11.04 16.42 27.23
N SER A 316 12.12 15.69 26.94
CA SER A 316 12.54 15.39 25.56
C SER A 316 11.46 14.72 24.71
N SER A 317 10.57 13.92 25.29
CA SER A 317 9.44 13.28 24.58
C SER A 317 8.47 14.28 23.91
N LEU A 318 8.43 15.54 24.38
CA LEU A 318 7.60 16.58 23.77
C LEU A 318 8.11 17.00 22.38
N GLU A 319 9.39 16.75 22.03
CA GLU A 319 9.90 17.07 20.69
C GLU A 319 9.24 16.22 19.60
N ALA A 320 8.90 14.96 19.91
CA ALA A 320 8.21 14.07 18.99
C ALA A 320 6.69 14.18 19.10
N GLY A 321 6.15 14.24 20.33
CA GLY A 321 4.71 14.19 20.58
C GLY A 321 3.99 15.55 20.51
N ALA A 322 4.70 16.67 20.70
CA ALA A 322 4.11 18.01 20.68
C ALA A 322 5.13 19.11 20.28
N PRO A 323 5.75 19.03 19.08
CA PRO A 323 6.82 19.95 18.66
C PRO A 323 6.41 21.43 18.66
N GLN A 324 5.12 21.72 18.44
CA GLN A 324 4.56 23.07 18.50
C GLN A 324 4.64 23.66 19.92
N ILE A 325 4.52 22.84 20.96
CA ILE A 325 4.72 23.27 22.36
C ILE A 325 6.20 23.55 22.61
N VAL A 326 7.11 22.70 22.12
CA VAL A 326 8.56 22.94 22.28
C VAL A 326 8.98 24.24 21.59
N LYS A 327 8.44 24.51 20.40
CA LYS A 327 8.66 25.78 19.69
C LYS A 327 8.12 26.98 20.46
N LEU A 328 6.91 26.85 21.02
CA LEU A 328 6.32 27.86 21.90
C LEU A 328 7.22 28.14 23.11
N ILE A 329 7.68 27.10 23.82
CA ILE A 329 8.56 27.24 25.00
C ILE A 329 9.90 27.88 24.60
N ASN A 330 10.48 27.50 23.46
CA ASN A 330 11.71 28.11 22.95
C ASN A 330 11.53 29.60 22.67
N ASN A 331 10.41 29.98 22.04
CA ASN A 331 10.04 31.37 21.77
C ASN A 331 9.65 32.15 23.03
N ALA A 332 9.30 31.47 24.12
CA ALA A 332 8.86 32.11 25.35
C ALA A 332 9.98 32.98 25.95
N TYR A 333 9.76 34.28 25.94
CA TYR A 333 10.70 35.30 26.40
C TYR A 333 9.94 36.48 27.00
N ILE A 334 10.43 37.01 28.12
CA ILE A 334 9.86 38.16 28.85
C ILE A 334 10.97 39.14 29.15
N ARG A 335 10.76 40.42 28.80
CA ARG A 335 11.71 41.50 29.13
C ARG A 335 11.64 41.83 30.62
N THR A 336 12.74 42.31 31.19
CA THR A 336 12.80 42.73 32.61
C THR A 336 11.76 43.81 32.95
N GLU A 337 11.46 44.73 32.02
CA GLU A 337 10.42 45.76 32.19
C GLU A 337 9.00 45.16 32.19
N GLU A 338 8.74 44.20 31.31
CA GLU A 338 7.44 43.50 31.25
C GLU A 338 7.23 42.64 32.49
N PHE A 339 8.31 42.02 32.97
CA PHE A 339 8.33 41.30 34.23
C PHE A 339 8.13 42.26 35.41
N ARG A 340 8.69 43.48 35.36
CA ARG A 340 8.42 44.53 36.35
C ARG A 340 6.94 44.92 36.35
N ASP A 341 6.33 45.18 35.20
CA ASP A 341 4.91 45.55 35.13
C ASP A 341 3.98 44.41 35.62
N LEU A 342 4.39 43.16 35.38
CA LEU A 342 3.72 41.95 35.86
C LEU A 342 3.76 41.84 37.39
N VAL A 343 4.84 42.29 38.03
CA VAL A 343 5.05 42.18 39.48
C VAL A 343 4.68 43.46 40.23
N GLY A 344 4.83 44.64 39.61
CA GLY A 344 4.80 45.95 40.24
C GLY A 344 3.41 46.54 40.51
N ASN A 345 2.35 46.05 39.86
CA ASN A 345 1.04 46.71 39.91
C ASN A 345 0.15 46.37 41.12
N ASP A 346 0.48 45.36 41.93
CA ASP A 346 0.00 45.13 43.30
C ASP A 346 0.38 43.72 43.75
N VAL A 347 1.49 43.56 44.46
CA VAL A 347 1.97 42.23 44.90
C VAL A 347 0.97 41.50 45.81
N ALA A 348 0.12 42.25 46.52
CA ALA A 348 -0.98 41.69 47.31
C ALA A 348 -2.07 41.03 46.45
N LYS A 349 -2.29 41.48 45.21
CA LYS A 349 -3.24 40.89 44.25
C LYS A 349 -2.69 39.63 43.57
N LEU A 350 -1.36 39.45 43.56
CA LEU A 350 -0.70 38.29 42.96
C LEU A 350 -1.00 36.97 43.68
N HIS A 351 -1.61 36.99 44.86
CA HIS A 351 -2.00 35.77 45.60
C HIS A 351 -3.43 35.28 45.26
N ASN A 352 -4.18 36.01 44.42
CA ASN A 352 -5.55 35.63 44.02
C ASN A 352 -5.55 34.95 42.63
N LYS A 353 -5.98 33.68 42.60
CA LYS A 353 -6.04 32.84 41.40
C LYS A 353 -6.87 33.43 40.25
N GLU A 354 -7.99 34.08 40.55
CA GLU A 354 -8.89 34.66 39.54
C GLU A 354 -8.24 35.88 38.86
N LEU A 355 -7.57 36.71 39.65
CA LEU A 355 -6.80 37.86 39.15
C LEU A 355 -5.57 37.43 38.35
N GLN A 356 -4.89 36.33 38.75
CA GLN A 356 -3.79 35.75 37.97
C GLN A 356 -4.25 35.31 36.57
N GLN A 357 -5.42 34.66 36.47
CA GLN A 357 -6.01 34.23 35.20
C GLN A 357 -6.44 35.42 34.32
N GLN A 358 -7.09 36.42 34.90
CA GLN A 358 -7.46 37.66 34.19
C GLN A 358 -6.24 38.37 33.63
N PHE A 359 -5.16 38.45 34.41
CA PHE A 359 -3.91 39.04 33.96
C PHE A 359 -3.27 38.22 32.83
N ALA A 360 -3.15 36.90 32.99
CA ALA A 360 -2.60 36.02 31.95
C ALA A 360 -3.38 36.14 30.63
N CYS A 361 -4.71 36.27 30.72
CA CYS A 361 -5.56 36.54 29.57
C CYS A 361 -5.27 37.91 28.92
N SER A 362 -5.18 38.98 29.72
CA SER A 362 -4.84 40.33 29.22
C SER A 362 -3.47 40.35 28.53
N PHE A 363 -2.50 39.63 29.09
CA PHE A 363 -1.16 39.49 28.52
C PHE A 363 -1.21 38.83 27.13
N ILE A 364 -1.99 37.76 26.98
CA ILE A 364 -2.14 37.05 25.70
C ILE A 364 -2.88 37.89 24.67
N LYS A 365 -4.00 38.52 25.05
CA LYS A 365 -4.80 39.38 24.14
C LYS A 365 -4.02 40.58 23.60
N THR A 366 -3.07 41.10 24.37
CA THR A 366 -2.21 42.24 23.96
C THR A 366 -0.95 41.82 23.21
N GLN A 367 -0.58 40.54 23.20
CA GLN A 367 0.69 40.02 22.64
C GLN A 367 0.50 38.94 21.55
N LEU A 368 -0.72 38.77 21.04
CA LEU A 368 -1.09 37.60 20.24
C LEU A 368 -0.32 37.47 18.92
N ASP A 369 0.10 38.57 18.30
CA ASP A 369 0.57 38.51 16.91
C ASP A 369 2.05 38.17 16.73
N LEU A 370 2.95 38.27 17.74
CA LEU A 370 4.36 38.47 17.34
C LEU A 370 5.50 37.83 18.16
N ARG A 371 5.31 37.28 19.37
CA ARG A 371 6.46 36.76 20.15
C ARG A 371 6.44 35.27 20.43
N TRP A 372 5.57 34.79 21.33
CA TRP A 372 5.59 33.38 21.72
C TRP A 372 4.98 32.49 20.63
N SER A 373 3.88 32.95 20.02
CA SER A 373 3.16 32.31 18.92
C SER A 373 3.84 32.42 17.54
N LYS A 374 4.95 33.17 17.43
CA LYS A 374 5.58 33.47 16.14
C LYS A 374 6.10 32.19 15.46
N GLY A 375 5.50 31.84 14.33
CA GLY A 375 5.81 30.60 13.60
C GLY A 375 5.32 29.33 14.31
N VAL A 376 4.45 29.45 15.31
CA VAL A 376 3.74 28.33 15.95
C VAL A 376 2.36 28.27 15.30
N ASP A 377 2.15 27.27 14.44
CA ASP A 377 0.85 27.04 13.81
C ASP A 377 -0.11 26.44 14.84
N ALA A 378 -1.30 27.03 15.01
CA ALA A 378 -2.32 26.56 15.93
C ALA A 378 -2.85 25.15 15.58
N PHE A 379 -2.77 24.77 14.29
CA PHE A 379 -3.17 23.47 13.78
C PHE A 379 -2.03 22.83 12.97
N PRO A 380 -1.90 21.49 12.98
CA PRO A 380 -0.91 20.80 12.17
C PRO A 380 -1.14 21.08 10.68
N LYS A 381 -0.07 21.47 9.99
CA LYS A 381 -0.05 21.62 8.52
C LYS A 381 0.15 20.26 7.86
N ILE A 382 -0.64 20.01 6.83
CA ILE A 382 -0.60 18.79 6.04
C ILE A 382 -0.51 19.16 4.57
N ALA A 383 0.42 18.56 3.87
CA ALA A 383 0.66 18.78 2.45
C ALA A 383 -0.05 17.74 1.57
N ILE A 384 -0.62 18.23 0.48
CA ILE A 384 -0.85 17.45 -0.74
C ILE A 384 0.30 17.77 -1.69
N HIS A 385 0.90 16.72 -2.26
CA HIS A 385 1.83 16.90 -3.36
C HIS A 385 1.09 17.02 -4.67
N ALA A 386 1.18 18.17 -5.32
CA ALA A 386 0.56 18.43 -6.60
C ALA A 386 1.63 18.40 -7.70
N ILE A 387 1.62 17.35 -8.52
CA ILE A 387 2.64 17.13 -9.56
C ILE A 387 2.09 17.58 -10.90
N PHE A 388 2.51 18.77 -11.33
CA PHE A 388 2.05 19.43 -12.55
C PHE A 388 3.23 19.79 -13.48
N PRO A 389 3.04 19.88 -14.81
CA PRO A 389 4.07 20.39 -15.71
C PRO A 389 4.23 21.91 -15.56
N LYS A 390 5.47 22.40 -15.65
CA LYS A 390 5.90 23.81 -15.45
C LYS A 390 5.07 24.86 -16.19
N GLU A 391 4.49 24.49 -17.32
CA GLU A 391 3.79 25.40 -18.24
C GLU A 391 2.33 25.65 -17.84
N ASN A 392 1.79 24.90 -16.88
CA ASN A 392 0.37 24.91 -16.57
C ASN A 392 0.04 25.66 -15.27
N SER A 393 0.17 26.98 -15.30
CA SER A 393 -0.19 27.85 -14.16
C SER A 393 -1.67 27.75 -13.78
N SER A 394 -2.52 27.25 -14.68
CA SER A 394 -3.96 27.07 -14.46
C SER A 394 -4.24 26.02 -13.36
N LEU A 395 -3.61 24.85 -13.43
CA LEU A 395 -3.82 23.74 -12.48
C LEU A 395 -3.40 24.13 -11.06
N ILE A 396 -2.27 24.83 -10.93
CA ILE A 396 -1.75 25.32 -9.63
C ILE A 396 -2.73 26.30 -8.98
N GLY A 397 -3.28 27.23 -9.77
CA GLY A 397 -4.26 28.19 -9.30
C GLY A 397 -5.57 27.52 -8.87
N VAL A 398 -6.03 26.57 -9.66
CA VAL A 398 -7.29 25.83 -9.43
C VAL A 398 -7.22 24.95 -8.18
N THR A 399 -6.15 24.17 -7.98
CA THR A 399 -6.00 23.39 -6.74
C THR A 399 -5.72 24.26 -5.53
N GLY A 400 -5.04 25.40 -5.72
CA GLY A 400 -4.86 26.41 -4.67
C GLY A 400 -6.18 27.00 -4.18
N ASP A 401 -7.09 27.34 -5.10
CA ASP A 401 -8.44 27.80 -4.75
C ASP A 401 -9.24 26.73 -4.00
N ALA A 402 -9.20 25.47 -4.46
CA ALA A 402 -9.85 24.35 -3.77
C ALA A 402 -9.35 24.20 -2.32
N ILE A 403 -8.02 24.27 -2.11
CA ILE A 403 -7.40 24.20 -0.78
C ILE A 403 -7.84 25.37 0.11
N ASN A 404 -7.91 26.58 -0.44
CA ASN A 404 -8.36 27.75 0.33
C ASN A 404 -9.81 27.58 0.81
N ARG A 405 -10.69 27.12 -0.07
CA ARG A 405 -12.11 26.92 0.25
C ARG A 405 -12.31 25.76 1.22
N ILE A 406 -11.61 24.64 1.05
CA ILE A 406 -11.77 23.47 1.92
C ILE A 406 -11.25 23.74 3.34
N ASN A 407 -10.15 24.49 3.48
CA ASN A 407 -9.65 24.97 4.77
C ASN A 407 -10.66 25.90 5.45
N LYS A 408 -11.34 26.76 4.68
CA LYS A 408 -12.32 27.70 5.23
C LYS A 408 -13.60 27.01 5.70
N TYR A 409 -14.12 26.06 4.92
CA TYR A 409 -15.49 25.57 5.11
C TYR A 409 -15.59 24.16 5.69
N HIS A 410 -14.60 23.28 5.53
CA HIS A 410 -14.77 21.85 5.81
C HIS A 410 -13.68 21.24 6.73
N LEU A 411 -12.45 21.75 6.67
CA LEU A 411 -11.37 21.31 7.55
C LEU A 411 -11.37 22.15 8.84
N LYS A 412 -11.60 21.50 9.98
CA LYS A 412 -11.43 22.08 11.32
C LYS A 412 -10.40 21.25 12.07
N GLY A 413 -9.42 21.89 12.71
CA GLY A 413 -8.37 21.20 13.46
C GLY A 413 -7.09 20.88 12.68
N VAL A 414 -7.06 21.15 11.36
CA VAL A 414 -5.95 20.85 10.43
C VAL A 414 -5.91 21.90 9.33
N ILE A 415 -4.70 22.26 8.86
CA ILE A 415 -4.53 23.13 7.69
C ILE A 415 -3.94 22.32 6.53
N LEU A 416 -4.66 22.24 5.42
CA LEU A 416 -4.19 21.63 4.18
C LEU A 416 -3.38 22.64 3.37
N VAL A 417 -2.24 22.23 2.83
CA VAL A 417 -1.37 23.04 1.95
C VAL A 417 -1.02 22.24 0.70
N GLN A 418 -0.65 22.92 -0.38
CA GLN A 418 -0.10 22.25 -1.57
C GLN A 418 1.40 22.46 -1.68
N ASN A 419 2.12 21.36 -1.93
CA ASN A 419 3.49 21.38 -2.40
C ASN A 419 3.47 21.13 -3.91
N VAL A 420 3.75 22.16 -4.69
CA VAL A 420 3.76 22.06 -6.15
C VAL A 420 5.11 21.51 -6.61
N VAL A 421 5.06 20.46 -7.40
CA VAL A 421 6.20 19.71 -7.91
C VAL A 421 6.17 19.77 -9.42
N ASN A 422 7.24 20.31 -10.04
CA ASN A 422 7.33 20.37 -11.49
C ASN A 422 7.87 19.04 -12.04
N GLY A 423 6.96 18.23 -12.57
CA GLY A 423 7.31 16.91 -13.08
C GLY A 423 7.93 16.89 -14.48
N GLU A 424 7.75 17.95 -15.29
CA GLU A 424 8.19 18.03 -16.71
C GLU A 424 7.82 16.79 -17.57
N CYS A 425 6.77 16.04 -17.19
CA CYS A 425 6.43 14.72 -17.73
C CYS A 425 7.67 13.76 -17.80
N ASN A 426 8.63 13.96 -16.90
CA ASN A 426 9.85 13.15 -16.81
C ASN A 426 9.77 12.27 -15.56
N ARG A 427 9.72 10.96 -15.80
CA ARG A 427 9.58 9.95 -14.76
C ARG A 427 10.61 10.12 -13.65
N ASP A 428 11.88 10.19 -14.01
CA ASP A 428 12.98 10.19 -13.05
C ASP A 428 13.00 11.49 -12.21
N LEU A 429 12.62 12.61 -12.82
CA LEU A 429 12.46 13.89 -12.12
C LEU A 429 11.31 13.83 -11.10
N ILE A 430 10.17 13.25 -11.50
CA ILE A 430 9.00 13.07 -10.63
C ILE A 430 9.38 12.23 -9.40
N PHE A 431 10.01 11.06 -9.59
CA PHE A 431 10.43 10.21 -8.48
C PHE A 431 11.47 10.89 -7.59
N LYS A 432 12.47 11.54 -8.19
CA LYS A 432 13.50 12.25 -7.43
C LYS A 432 12.87 13.33 -6.54
N GLN A 433 11.99 14.17 -7.08
CA GLN A 433 11.36 15.23 -6.31
C GLN A 433 10.38 14.68 -5.27
N TYR A 434 9.61 13.65 -5.61
CA TYR A 434 8.68 13.01 -4.67
C TYR A 434 9.42 12.39 -3.48
N ILE A 435 10.44 11.55 -3.74
CA ILE A 435 11.24 10.90 -2.71
C ILE A 435 12.00 11.94 -1.88
N THR A 436 12.62 12.94 -2.51
CA THR A 436 13.34 14.03 -1.80
C THR A 436 12.41 14.75 -0.83
N ASN A 437 11.19 15.09 -1.25
CA ASN A 437 10.26 15.78 -0.37
C ASN A 437 9.76 14.87 0.77
N ILE A 438 9.56 13.57 0.52
CA ILE A 438 9.20 12.61 1.57
C ILE A 438 10.34 12.47 2.58
N THR A 439 11.59 12.36 2.15
CA THR A 439 12.73 12.22 3.07
C THR A 439 13.00 13.50 3.86
N THR A 440 12.72 14.67 3.28
CA THR A 440 12.95 15.97 3.93
C THR A 440 11.82 16.35 4.89
N SER A 441 10.59 15.88 4.66
CA SER A 441 9.41 16.19 5.50
C SER A 441 8.39 15.04 5.53
N PRO A 442 8.76 13.86 6.08
CA PRO A 442 7.97 12.63 5.97
C PRO A 442 6.60 12.74 6.63
N ASN A 443 6.48 13.55 7.68
CA ASN A 443 5.27 13.62 8.50
C ASN A 443 4.26 14.66 8.03
N GLN A 444 4.38 15.20 6.82
CA GLN A 444 3.46 16.23 6.32
C GLN A 444 2.57 15.76 5.16
N ILE A 445 2.91 14.71 4.42
CA ILE A 445 2.19 14.35 3.19
C ILE A 445 1.05 13.38 3.49
N VAL A 446 -0.15 13.63 2.95
CA VAL A 446 -1.30 12.70 3.05
C VAL A 446 -1.76 12.15 1.71
N GLY A 447 -1.33 12.77 0.61
CA GLY A 447 -1.66 12.30 -0.72
C GLY A 447 -0.99 13.11 -1.80
N VAL A 448 -1.18 12.61 -3.02
CA VAL A 448 -0.60 13.12 -4.25
C VAL A 448 -1.72 13.35 -5.25
N ILE A 449 -1.69 14.48 -5.95
CA ILE A 449 -2.53 14.78 -7.10
C ILE A 449 -1.63 14.80 -8.33
N GLY A 450 -1.90 13.91 -9.29
CA GLY A 450 -1.08 13.70 -10.48
C GLY A 450 -0.27 12.39 -10.49
N PRO A 451 0.69 12.24 -11.41
CA PRO A 451 1.21 13.25 -12.33
C PRO A 451 0.39 13.36 -13.63
N ASP A 452 0.61 14.45 -14.36
CA ASP A 452 0.09 14.72 -15.73
C ASP A 452 0.69 13.84 -16.84
N CYS A 453 1.29 12.71 -16.48
CA CYS A 453 2.09 11.90 -17.40
C CYS A 453 1.84 10.42 -17.17
N ASN A 454 1.16 9.78 -18.13
CA ASN A 454 0.70 8.39 -18.03
C ASN A 454 1.84 7.40 -17.69
N ARG A 455 3.01 7.55 -18.32
CA ARG A 455 4.20 6.68 -18.09
C ARG A 455 4.80 6.78 -16.68
N SER A 456 4.45 7.81 -15.91
CA SER A 456 5.00 8.06 -14.57
C SER A 456 3.99 7.73 -13.46
N LEU A 457 2.70 7.62 -13.80
CA LEU A 457 1.64 7.39 -12.83
C LEU A 457 1.75 5.99 -12.18
N GLU A 458 1.96 4.94 -12.96
CA GLU A 458 1.98 3.55 -12.44
C GLU A 458 3.08 3.34 -11.38
N GLY A 459 4.31 3.74 -11.68
CA GLY A 459 5.38 3.62 -10.70
C GLY A 459 5.16 4.51 -9.47
N LEU A 460 4.53 5.67 -9.64
CA LEU A 460 4.24 6.57 -8.51
C LEU A 460 3.20 5.95 -7.58
N ILE A 461 2.17 5.28 -8.12
CA ILE A 461 1.17 4.56 -7.32
C ILE A 461 1.86 3.51 -6.43
N GLY A 462 2.77 2.72 -7.01
CA GLY A 462 3.53 1.71 -6.27
C GLY A 462 4.42 2.30 -5.18
N VAL A 463 5.16 3.36 -5.48
CA VAL A 463 6.02 4.03 -4.47
C VAL A 463 5.17 4.72 -3.40
N ALA A 464 4.08 5.38 -3.76
CA ALA A 464 3.16 6.01 -2.82
C ALA A 464 2.51 4.99 -1.89
N ALA A 465 2.21 3.77 -2.37
CA ALA A 465 1.67 2.69 -1.55
C ALA A 465 2.64 2.29 -0.43
N HIS A 466 3.95 2.24 -0.71
CA HIS A 466 4.98 1.98 0.29
C HIS A 466 4.96 3.00 1.44
N TYR A 467 4.73 4.28 1.10
CA TYR A 467 4.63 5.37 2.06
C TYR A 467 3.21 5.62 2.60
N ARG A 468 2.23 4.76 2.29
CA ARG A 468 0.80 4.92 2.64
C ARG A 468 0.19 6.26 2.18
N HIS A 469 0.64 6.79 1.06
CA HIS A 469 0.06 7.98 0.46
C HIS A 469 -1.02 7.61 -0.57
N LEU A 470 -2.11 8.37 -0.54
CA LEU A 470 -3.15 8.27 -1.56
C LEU A 470 -2.69 8.98 -2.84
N VAL A 471 -3.06 8.44 -4.00
CA VAL A 471 -2.77 9.04 -5.30
C VAL A 471 -4.08 9.31 -6.03
N PHE A 472 -4.33 10.56 -6.39
CA PHE A 472 -5.48 10.99 -7.17
C PHE A 472 -5.03 11.37 -8.58
N SER A 473 -5.48 10.61 -9.58
CA SER A 473 -5.30 10.99 -10.98
C SER A 473 -6.44 11.88 -11.43
N TYR A 474 -6.07 13.02 -12.00
CA TYR A 474 -6.97 13.95 -12.67
C TYR A 474 -6.94 13.81 -14.20
N MET A 475 -6.14 12.88 -14.75
CA MET A 475 -5.97 12.70 -16.20
C MET A 475 -7.00 11.77 -16.82
N MET A 476 -7.69 12.24 -17.87
CA MET A 476 -8.70 11.47 -18.59
C MET A 476 -8.15 10.25 -19.34
N ASP A 477 -6.88 10.25 -19.78
CA ASP A 477 -6.28 9.18 -20.61
C ASP A 477 -5.16 8.40 -19.89
N SER A 478 -5.28 8.21 -18.58
CA SER A 478 -4.35 7.32 -17.87
C SER A 478 -4.65 5.85 -18.20
N VAL A 479 -3.68 5.13 -18.75
CA VAL A 479 -3.70 3.68 -18.97
C VAL A 479 -3.06 3.08 -17.73
N ILE A 480 -3.83 2.28 -17.00
CA ILE A 480 -3.42 1.70 -15.72
C ILE A 480 -3.61 0.19 -15.85
N ASP A 481 -2.52 -0.56 -15.68
CA ASP A 481 -2.52 -2.03 -15.66
C ASP A 481 -3.44 -2.60 -14.56
N GLU A 482 -3.93 -3.82 -14.76
CA GLU A 482 -4.87 -4.50 -13.86
C GLU A 482 -4.33 -4.61 -12.43
N THR A 483 -3.03 -4.84 -12.26
CA THR A 483 -2.38 -4.85 -10.94
C THR A 483 -2.51 -3.51 -10.21
N SER A 484 -2.26 -2.40 -10.89
CA SER A 484 -2.39 -1.05 -10.31
C SER A 484 -3.85 -0.67 -10.02
N ARG A 485 -4.82 -1.27 -10.73
CA ARG A 485 -6.26 -1.11 -10.44
C ARG A 485 -6.69 -1.77 -9.13
N THR A 486 -5.95 -2.78 -8.66
CA THR A 486 -6.24 -3.48 -7.38
C THR A 486 -5.69 -2.77 -6.15
N LEU A 487 -4.86 -1.74 -6.32
CA LEU A 487 -4.27 -1.02 -5.19
C LEU A 487 -5.27 -0.02 -4.60
N ASP A 488 -5.61 -0.22 -3.32
CA ASP A 488 -6.59 0.61 -2.60
C ASP A 488 -6.15 2.07 -2.36
N ASN A 489 -4.88 2.41 -2.60
CA ASN A 489 -4.34 3.75 -2.39
C ASN A 489 -4.43 4.66 -3.64
N PHE A 490 -5.07 4.20 -4.72
CA PHE A 490 -5.24 4.98 -5.95
C PHE A 490 -6.70 5.34 -6.19
N PHE A 491 -6.96 6.58 -6.64
CA PHE A 491 -8.27 7.06 -7.04
C PHE A 491 -8.22 7.82 -8.37
N ARG A 492 -9.18 7.54 -9.25
CA ARG A 492 -9.33 8.25 -10.54
C ARG A 492 -10.56 9.15 -10.51
N ILE A 493 -10.36 10.46 -10.66
CA ILE A 493 -11.48 11.42 -10.72
C ILE A 493 -12.13 11.45 -12.12
N PRO A 494 -11.39 11.47 -13.23
CA PRO A 494 -12.02 11.35 -14.54
C PRO A 494 -12.66 9.96 -14.72
N PRO A 495 -13.77 9.86 -15.47
CA PRO A 495 -14.36 8.57 -15.79
C PRO A 495 -13.39 7.58 -16.47
N ASP A 496 -13.65 6.28 -16.33
CA ASP A 496 -12.91 5.26 -17.06
C ASP A 496 -13.25 5.31 -18.57
N THR A 497 -12.21 5.42 -19.40
CA THR A 497 -12.34 5.49 -20.86
C THR A 497 -12.81 4.18 -21.47
N SER A 498 -12.69 3.04 -20.77
CA SER A 498 -13.24 1.74 -21.24
C SER A 498 -14.75 1.81 -21.56
N MET A 499 -15.48 2.72 -20.90
CA MET A 499 -16.90 2.96 -21.16
C MET A 499 -17.18 3.54 -22.55
N LEU A 500 -16.21 4.22 -23.17
CA LEU A 500 -16.32 4.68 -24.56
C LEU A 500 -16.37 3.51 -25.54
N ALA A 501 -15.59 2.45 -25.30
CA ALA A 501 -15.64 1.26 -26.14
C ALA A 501 -17.05 0.67 -26.18
N LYS A 502 -17.69 0.58 -25.01
CA LYS A 502 -19.08 0.16 -24.87
C LYS A 502 -20.05 1.12 -25.56
N ALA A 503 -19.86 2.43 -25.42
CA ALA A 503 -20.70 3.45 -26.06
C ALA A 503 -20.61 3.41 -27.61
N TYR A 504 -19.41 3.22 -28.16
CA TYR A 504 -19.18 3.05 -29.60
C TYR A 504 -19.85 1.78 -30.14
N VAL A 505 -19.62 0.64 -29.50
CA VAL A 505 -20.24 -0.63 -29.90
C VAL A 505 -21.77 -0.56 -29.80
N ARG A 506 -22.31 0.11 -28.77
CA ARG A 506 -23.77 0.31 -28.64
C ARG A 506 -24.33 1.20 -29.74
N LEU A 507 -23.62 2.25 -30.14
CA LEU A 507 -24.02 3.09 -31.27
C LEU A 507 -24.02 2.29 -32.57
N ILE A 508 -22.99 1.48 -32.82
CA ILE A 508 -22.89 0.58 -33.98
C ILE A 508 -24.07 -0.42 -33.98
N LYS A 509 -24.37 -1.03 -32.83
CA LYS A 509 -25.53 -1.91 -32.63
C LYS A 509 -26.85 -1.20 -32.89
N HIS A 510 -27.05 0.00 -32.35
CA HIS A 510 -28.24 0.84 -32.59
C HIS A 510 -28.38 1.20 -34.08
N GLN A 511 -27.27 1.44 -34.76
CA GLN A 511 -27.24 1.68 -36.21
C GLN A 511 -27.26 0.39 -37.05
N LYS A 512 -27.46 -0.80 -36.47
CA LYS A 512 -27.51 -2.07 -37.21
C LYS A 512 -26.30 -2.29 -38.15
N TRP A 513 -25.15 -1.71 -37.82
CA TRP A 513 -23.89 -2.01 -38.49
C TRP A 513 -23.27 -3.23 -37.81
N LEU A 514 -22.58 -4.06 -38.59
CA LEU A 514 -21.87 -5.27 -38.17
C LEU A 514 -20.36 -5.03 -38.13
N ASN A 515 -19.80 -4.32 -39.11
CA ASN A 515 -18.36 -4.14 -39.28
C ASN A 515 -17.90 -2.73 -38.89
N PHE A 516 -16.76 -2.63 -38.21
CA PHE A 516 -16.09 -1.36 -37.94
C PHE A 516 -14.59 -1.57 -37.72
N ALA A 517 -13.80 -0.51 -37.92
CA ALA A 517 -12.35 -0.49 -37.76
C ALA A 517 -11.90 0.66 -36.85
N ALA A 518 -10.68 0.59 -36.33
CA ALA A 518 -10.04 1.68 -35.62
C ALA A 518 -8.83 2.22 -36.40
N PHE A 519 -8.58 3.53 -36.31
CA PHE A 519 -7.43 4.19 -36.89
C PHE A 519 -6.65 4.93 -35.79
N THR A 520 -5.42 4.47 -35.48
CA THR A 520 -4.68 4.86 -34.26
C THR A 520 -3.25 5.30 -34.52
N ASP A 521 -2.62 5.93 -33.54
CA ASP A 521 -1.16 6.10 -33.50
C ASP A 521 -0.45 4.78 -33.13
N SER A 522 0.74 4.54 -33.68
CA SER A 522 1.60 3.37 -33.40
C SER A 522 2.24 3.38 -32.01
N TYR A 523 2.37 4.54 -31.35
CA TYR A 523 3.06 4.67 -30.06
C TYR A 523 2.16 4.65 -28.81
N GLN A 524 0.87 4.98 -28.96
CA GLN A 524 -0.09 5.11 -27.85
C GLN A 524 -1.49 4.77 -28.35
N SER A 525 -1.89 3.50 -28.26
CA SER A 525 -3.31 3.15 -28.41
C SER A 525 -4.01 3.41 -27.08
N SER A 526 -5.05 4.23 -27.08
CA SER A 526 -5.84 4.52 -25.89
C SER A 526 -6.45 3.23 -25.32
N GLY A 527 -6.61 3.14 -24.00
CA GLY A 527 -7.09 1.93 -23.33
C GLY A 527 -8.41 1.39 -23.90
N TYR A 528 -9.32 2.27 -24.31
CA TYR A 528 -10.63 1.87 -24.87
C TYR A 528 -10.54 1.20 -26.24
N ILE A 529 -9.50 1.45 -27.05
CA ILE A 529 -9.33 0.79 -28.36
C ILE A 529 -9.02 -0.70 -28.18
N ARG A 530 -8.24 -1.05 -27.15
CA ARG A 530 -7.97 -2.45 -26.77
C ARG A 530 -9.25 -3.18 -26.39
N ASP A 531 -10.16 -2.48 -25.73
CA ASP A 531 -11.41 -3.06 -25.22
C ASP A 531 -12.49 -3.21 -26.31
N LEU A 532 -12.38 -2.49 -27.44
CA LEU A 532 -13.33 -2.55 -28.56
C LEU A 532 -13.55 -3.99 -29.05
N ARG A 533 -12.49 -4.81 -29.11
CA ARG A 533 -12.60 -6.20 -29.56
C ARG A 533 -13.46 -7.05 -28.62
N SER A 534 -13.24 -6.92 -27.31
CA SER A 534 -13.98 -7.65 -26.29
C SER A 534 -15.46 -7.28 -26.30
N PHE A 535 -15.77 -5.97 -26.33
CA PHE A 535 -17.14 -5.50 -26.39
C PHE A 535 -17.83 -5.84 -27.72
N ALA A 536 -17.11 -5.78 -28.85
CA ALA A 536 -17.65 -6.20 -30.14
C ALA A 536 -18.07 -7.68 -30.14
N GLN A 537 -17.22 -8.57 -29.59
CA GLN A 537 -17.54 -9.98 -29.46
C GLN A 537 -18.79 -10.22 -28.61
N LYS A 538 -18.91 -9.53 -27.47
CA LYS A 538 -20.08 -9.62 -26.59
C LYS A 538 -21.38 -9.22 -27.30
N ASP A 539 -21.33 -8.17 -28.12
CA ASP A 539 -22.49 -7.62 -28.84
C ASP A 539 -22.69 -8.21 -30.25
N GLN A 540 -21.98 -9.30 -30.60
CA GLN A 540 -22.02 -9.94 -31.92
C GLN A 540 -21.75 -8.95 -33.06
N ARG A 541 -20.67 -8.17 -32.92
CA ARG A 541 -20.15 -7.23 -33.92
C ARG A 541 -18.73 -7.62 -34.30
N THR A 542 -18.33 -7.25 -35.51
CA THR A 542 -17.02 -7.60 -36.08
C THR A 542 -16.11 -6.37 -36.02
N PHE A 543 -15.09 -6.44 -35.16
CA PHE A 543 -13.99 -5.49 -35.18
C PHE A 543 -12.97 -5.93 -36.24
N VAL A 544 -12.95 -5.23 -37.37
CA VAL A 544 -12.18 -5.57 -38.58
C VAL A 544 -10.67 -5.51 -38.30
N GLY A 545 -10.23 -4.52 -37.54
CA GLY A 545 -8.83 -4.34 -37.21
C GLY A 545 -8.51 -2.93 -36.73
N SER A 546 -7.26 -2.75 -36.29
CA SER A 546 -6.67 -1.45 -35.96
C SER A 546 -5.60 -1.11 -37.00
N TYR A 547 -5.68 0.06 -37.58
CA TYR A 547 -4.76 0.56 -38.61
C TYR A 547 -3.93 1.70 -38.00
N THR A 548 -2.61 1.53 -37.97
CA THR A 548 -1.71 2.49 -37.33
C THR A 548 -0.93 3.32 -38.33
N TYR A 549 -0.67 4.59 -38.03
CA TYR A 549 0.33 5.38 -38.74
C TYR A 549 1.67 5.37 -37.98
N LEU A 550 2.76 5.09 -38.70
CA LEU A 550 4.13 5.18 -38.18
C LEU A 550 4.65 6.60 -38.36
N THR A 551 5.38 7.15 -37.38
CA THR A 551 6.05 8.47 -37.49
C THR A 551 7.06 8.56 -38.64
N SER A 552 7.48 7.41 -39.21
CA SER A 552 8.40 7.31 -40.35
C SER A 552 7.73 6.93 -41.68
N GLY A 553 6.43 6.59 -41.70
CA GLY A 553 5.66 6.26 -42.90
C GLY A 553 4.70 7.38 -43.34
N SER A 554 4.24 7.38 -44.59
CA SER A 554 3.24 8.38 -45.02
C SER A 554 1.86 7.99 -44.47
N LEU A 555 1.21 8.90 -43.73
CA LEU A 555 -0.19 8.79 -43.30
C LEU A 555 -1.17 8.41 -44.44
N GLU A 556 -0.82 8.71 -45.68
CA GLU A 556 -1.59 8.36 -46.87
C GLU A 556 -1.54 6.84 -47.18
N GLU A 557 -0.43 6.17 -46.89
CA GLU A 557 -0.25 4.74 -47.07
C GLU A 557 -1.06 3.94 -46.06
N SER A 558 -1.06 4.35 -44.77
CA SER A 558 -1.87 3.72 -43.73
C SER A 558 -3.38 3.87 -43.97
N LEU A 559 -3.83 5.04 -44.45
CA LEU A 559 -5.22 5.22 -44.84
C LEU A 559 -5.54 4.44 -46.14
N GLY A 560 -4.58 4.35 -47.05
CA GLY A 560 -4.68 3.56 -48.28
C GLY A 560 -4.90 2.07 -48.01
N SER A 561 -4.10 1.47 -47.13
CA SER A 561 -4.27 0.06 -46.75
C SER A 561 -5.59 -0.21 -46.02
N MET A 562 -6.07 0.75 -45.20
CA MET A 562 -7.39 0.65 -44.59
C MET A 562 -8.51 0.72 -45.63
N LYS A 563 -8.35 1.55 -46.67
CA LYS A 563 -9.33 1.68 -47.76
C LYS A 563 -9.46 0.40 -48.58
N GLU A 564 -8.40 -0.39 -48.69
CA GLU A 564 -8.40 -1.68 -49.40
C GLU A 564 -9.27 -2.74 -48.69
N GLU A 565 -9.60 -2.55 -47.41
CA GLU A 565 -10.52 -3.40 -46.67
C GLU A 565 -11.98 -2.87 -46.81
N PRO A 566 -12.83 -3.49 -47.65
CA PRO A 566 -14.17 -2.97 -47.95
C PRO A 566 -15.10 -2.94 -46.73
N ARG A 567 -14.81 -3.72 -45.67
CA ARG A 567 -15.57 -3.75 -44.41
C ARG A 567 -15.19 -2.64 -43.43
N ALA A 568 -14.17 -1.83 -43.74
CA ALA A 568 -13.66 -0.75 -42.88
C ALA A 568 -14.32 0.62 -43.19
N LYS A 569 -15.65 0.68 -43.33
CA LYS A 569 -16.37 1.95 -43.61
C LYS A 569 -16.78 2.75 -42.37
N ILE A 570 -16.97 2.07 -41.24
CA ILE A 570 -17.24 2.70 -39.94
C ILE A 570 -15.92 2.76 -39.19
N ILE A 571 -15.40 3.97 -38.98
CA ILE A 571 -14.03 4.19 -38.50
C ILE A 571 -14.07 4.91 -37.15
N ILE A 572 -13.43 4.31 -36.15
CA ILE A 572 -13.16 4.93 -34.84
C ILE A 572 -11.75 5.52 -34.89
N GLY A 573 -11.64 6.84 -34.80
CA GLY A 573 -10.36 7.53 -34.76
C GLY A 573 -9.79 7.61 -33.34
N ASP A 574 -8.50 7.39 -33.22
CA ASP A 574 -7.72 7.50 -31.98
C ASP A 574 -6.37 8.17 -32.27
N PHE A 575 -6.38 9.49 -32.44
CA PHE A 575 -5.20 10.26 -32.84
C PHE A 575 -5.19 11.66 -32.19
N PRO A 576 -3.99 12.24 -31.92
CA PRO A 576 -3.87 13.50 -31.23
C PRO A 576 -4.41 14.67 -32.07
N GLU A 577 -4.87 15.73 -31.39
CA GLU A 577 -5.43 16.93 -32.04
C GLU A 577 -4.47 17.55 -33.08
N LYS A 578 -3.15 17.48 -32.82
CA LYS A 578 -2.11 18.04 -33.69
C LYS A 578 -2.15 17.48 -35.11
N VAL A 579 -2.45 16.18 -35.28
CA VAL A 579 -2.47 15.51 -36.59
C VAL A 579 -3.88 15.38 -37.16
N ALA A 580 -4.92 15.69 -36.38
CA ALA A 580 -6.31 15.50 -36.77
C ALA A 580 -6.68 16.17 -38.10
N ARG A 581 -6.14 17.38 -38.34
CA ARG A 581 -6.37 18.13 -39.60
C ARG A 581 -5.77 17.41 -40.80
N ASP A 582 -4.56 16.85 -40.65
CA ASP A 582 -3.88 16.13 -41.71
C ASP A 582 -4.56 14.79 -42.00
N VAL A 583 -5.00 14.06 -40.97
CA VAL A 583 -5.77 12.81 -41.10
C VAL A 583 -7.03 13.06 -41.91
N MET A 584 -7.84 14.04 -41.50
CA MET A 584 -9.11 14.32 -42.18
C MET A 584 -8.91 14.88 -43.59
N CYS A 585 -7.91 15.75 -43.82
CA CYS A 585 -7.57 16.22 -45.17
C CYS A 585 -7.17 15.05 -46.10
N LYS A 586 -6.33 14.11 -45.62
CA LYS A 586 -5.90 12.96 -46.42
C LYS A 586 -7.03 11.96 -46.64
N ALA A 587 -7.86 11.71 -45.63
CA ALA A 587 -9.07 10.90 -45.77
C ALA A 587 -10.00 11.47 -46.84
N PHE A 588 -10.19 12.80 -46.89
CA PHE A 588 -10.99 13.46 -47.94
C PHE A 588 -10.41 13.22 -49.35
N ARG A 589 -9.10 13.42 -49.53
CA ARG A 589 -8.43 13.15 -50.81
C ARG A 589 -8.53 11.69 -51.24
N LEU A 590 -8.44 10.76 -50.28
CA LEU A 590 -8.62 9.33 -50.51
C LEU A 590 -10.09 8.91 -50.68
N LYS A 591 -11.04 9.85 -50.63
CA LYS A 591 -12.48 9.58 -50.72
C LYS A 591 -13.00 8.67 -49.61
N MET A 592 -12.53 8.90 -48.39
CA MET A 592 -12.87 8.14 -47.18
C MET A 592 -13.68 8.99 -46.18
N THR A 593 -14.56 9.86 -46.65
CA THR A 593 -15.39 10.75 -45.81
C THR A 593 -16.88 10.50 -46.03
N ALA A 594 -17.74 11.23 -45.30
CA ALA A 594 -19.20 11.08 -45.37
C ALA A 594 -19.77 11.14 -46.80
N GLU A 595 -19.19 11.96 -47.67
CA GLU A 595 -19.60 12.10 -49.08
C GLU A 595 -19.45 10.82 -49.89
N TYR A 596 -18.57 9.93 -49.44
CA TYR A 596 -18.22 8.68 -50.09
C TYR A 596 -18.71 7.46 -49.29
N GLY A 597 -19.61 7.68 -48.32
CA GLY A 597 -20.24 6.62 -47.54
C GLY A 597 -19.38 6.06 -46.40
N TYR A 598 -18.41 6.82 -45.90
CA TYR A 598 -17.66 6.50 -44.68
C TYR A 598 -18.22 7.25 -43.48
N VAL A 599 -18.10 6.66 -42.29
CA VAL A 599 -18.49 7.31 -41.03
C VAL A 599 -17.27 7.40 -40.13
N TRP A 600 -16.94 8.62 -39.71
CA TRP A 600 -15.88 8.86 -38.72
C TRP A 600 -16.49 9.13 -37.35
N LEU A 601 -16.12 8.28 -36.40
CA LEU A 601 -16.26 8.49 -34.96
C LEU A 601 -14.94 9.09 -34.48
N LEU A 602 -14.88 10.41 -34.37
CA LEU A 602 -13.64 11.13 -34.05
C LEU A 602 -13.28 10.98 -32.57
N PRO A 603 -12.00 11.14 -32.21
CA PRO A 603 -11.55 11.02 -30.83
C PRO A 603 -12.32 11.94 -29.88
N PHE A 604 -12.57 11.46 -28.65
CA PHE A 604 -13.44 12.16 -27.70
C PHE A 604 -12.90 13.52 -27.22
N TRP A 605 -11.59 13.71 -27.31
CA TRP A 605 -10.91 14.97 -26.97
C TRP A 605 -10.96 16.03 -28.09
N MET A 606 -11.59 15.74 -29.24
CA MET A 606 -11.71 16.73 -30.32
C MET A 606 -12.60 17.89 -29.90
N LYS A 607 -12.08 19.12 -29.96
CA LYS A 607 -12.81 20.36 -29.66
C LYS A 607 -13.46 20.91 -30.92
N GLU A 608 -14.46 21.78 -30.76
CA GLU A 608 -15.11 22.42 -31.90
C GLU A 608 -14.09 23.14 -32.81
N ASN A 609 -13.08 23.78 -32.21
CA ASN A 609 -12.02 24.49 -32.92
C ASN A 609 -10.87 23.60 -33.43
N SER A 610 -10.86 22.29 -33.14
CA SER A 610 -9.77 21.39 -33.54
C SER A 610 -9.59 21.33 -35.06
N PHE A 611 -10.67 21.49 -35.83
CA PHE A 611 -10.65 21.49 -37.29
C PHE A 611 -10.71 22.90 -37.92
N LYS A 612 -10.37 23.94 -37.15
CA LYS A 612 -10.17 25.28 -37.71
C LYS A 612 -8.99 25.24 -38.70
N TYR A 613 -9.22 25.79 -39.89
CA TYR A 613 -8.23 25.77 -40.97
C TYR A 613 -6.95 26.54 -40.61
N VAL A 614 -5.80 25.95 -40.94
CA VAL A 614 -4.46 26.54 -40.80
C VAL A 614 -3.76 26.50 -42.16
N ARG A 615 -2.95 27.52 -42.49
CA ARG A 615 -2.16 27.54 -43.73
C ARG A 615 -1.12 26.41 -43.71
N GLY A 616 -0.93 25.74 -44.85
CA GLY A 616 0.05 24.66 -45.01
C GLY A 616 -0.54 23.25 -45.02
N LEU A 617 -1.85 23.10 -44.80
CA LEU A 617 -2.55 21.82 -44.92
C LEU A 617 -2.68 21.40 -46.40
N PRO A 618 -2.71 20.10 -46.69
CA PRO A 618 -2.87 19.60 -48.06
C PRO A 618 -4.28 19.85 -48.63
N CYS A 619 -5.30 20.10 -47.81
CA CYS A 619 -6.64 20.42 -48.29
C CYS A 619 -7.01 21.89 -48.04
N SER A 620 -7.89 22.45 -48.88
CA SER A 620 -8.41 23.81 -48.73
C SER A 620 -9.37 23.94 -47.54
N ARG A 621 -9.68 25.18 -47.13
CA ARG A 621 -10.65 25.43 -46.04
C ARG A 621 -12.02 24.80 -46.29
N ALA A 622 -12.49 24.81 -47.54
CA ALA A 622 -13.77 24.21 -47.91
C ALA A 622 -13.71 22.68 -47.87
N GLU A 623 -12.60 22.09 -48.34
CA GLU A 623 -12.37 20.65 -48.31
C GLU A 623 -12.25 20.13 -46.87
N LEU A 624 -11.52 20.81 -45.98
CA LEU A 624 -11.41 20.41 -44.58
C LEU A 624 -12.79 20.42 -43.88
N ARG A 625 -13.62 21.43 -44.17
CA ARG A 625 -14.99 21.49 -43.63
C ARG A 625 -15.81 20.29 -44.09
N ARG A 626 -15.79 19.98 -45.39
CA ARG A 626 -16.50 18.82 -45.98
C ARG A 626 -15.93 17.48 -45.52
N ALA A 627 -14.64 17.43 -45.20
CA ALA A 627 -13.98 16.22 -44.70
C ALA A 627 -14.50 15.79 -43.34
N VAL A 628 -14.74 16.77 -42.46
CA VAL A 628 -15.16 16.57 -41.07
C VAL A 628 -16.68 16.55 -40.93
N ASP A 629 -17.42 17.15 -41.86
CA ASP A 629 -18.87 17.23 -41.82
C ASP A 629 -19.52 15.85 -41.68
N HIS A 630 -20.62 15.79 -40.92
CA HIS A 630 -21.36 14.58 -40.55
C HIS A 630 -20.60 13.57 -39.65
N SER A 631 -19.37 13.84 -39.24
CA SER A 631 -18.65 13.01 -38.27
C SER A 631 -19.29 13.07 -36.87
N LEU A 632 -19.11 12.00 -36.11
CA LEU A 632 -19.69 11.82 -34.77
C LEU A 632 -18.59 11.88 -33.72
N VAL A 633 -18.88 12.42 -32.54
CA VAL A 633 -17.93 12.53 -31.43
C VAL A 633 -18.65 12.21 -30.12
N TYR A 634 -18.15 11.24 -29.36
CA TYR A 634 -18.55 11.10 -27.95
C TYR A 634 -17.69 12.00 -27.09
N LYS A 635 -18.25 12.63 -26.07
CA LYS A 635 -17.52 13.44 -25.10
C LYS A 635 -17.90 13.09 -23.68
N PHE A 636 -16.89 13.00 -22.83
CA PHE A 636 -17.10 13.08 -21.39
C PHE A 636 -17.45 14.52 -21.01
N ARG A 637 -18.20 14.65 -19.92
CA ARG A 637 -18.51 15.95 -19.34
C ARG A 637 -17.28 16.42 -18.54
N GLU A 638 -16.58 17.43 -19.04
CA GLU A 638 -15.41 18.04 -18.38
C GLU A 638 -15.82 18.96 -17.22
N LEU A 639 -16.93 19.69 -17.39
CA LEU A 639 -17.56 20.54 -16.39
C LEU A 639 -19.06 20.30 -16.37
N ALA A 640 -19.69 20.45 -15.20
CA ALA A 640 -21.15 20.46 -15.12
C ALA A 640 -21.74 21.67 -15.85
N ASP A 641 -23.06 21.66 -16.04
CA ASP A 641 -23.78 22.75 -16.69
C ASP A 641 -23.56 24.06 -15.90
N ASP A 642 -23.57 25.21 -16.58
CA ASP A 642 -23.13 26.48 -15.99
C ASP A 642 -23.95 26.90 -14.75
N ASP A 643 -25.23 26.50 -14.70
CA ASP A 643 -26.17 26.70 -13.58
C ASP A 643 -26.08 25.61 -12.50
N PHE A 644 -25.19 24.63 -12.64
CA PHE A 644 -25.01 23.57 -11.67
C PHE A 644 -24.39 24.13 -10.38
N VAL A 645 -25.19 24.10 -9.30
CA VAL A 645 -24.73 24.51 -7.97
C VAL A 645 -23.91 23.40 -7.32
N THR A 646 -22.68 23.73 -6.97
CA THR A 646 -21.76 22.86 -6.23
C THR A 646 -22.15 22.73 -4.76
N THR A 647 -21.60 21.74 -4.04
CA THR A 647 -21.91 21.52 -2.61
C THR A 647 -21.53 22.70 -1.73
N TYR A 648 -20.56 23.49 -2.18
CA TYR A 648 -20.00 24.66 -1.49
C TYR A 648 -20.63 25.99 -1.94
N GLY A 649 -21.69 25.93 -2.77
CA GLY A 649 -22.60 27.06 -3.00
C GLY A 649 -22.28 27.95 -4.21
N ASP A 650 -21.18 27.68 -4.93
CA ASP A 650 -20.88 28.39 -6.18
C ASP A 650 -21.57 27.70 -7.37
N ASN A 651 -22.00 28.50 -8.35
CA ASN A 651 -22.33 27.99 -9.69
C ASN A 651 -21.04 27.67 -10.45
N VAL A 652 -21.10 26.69 -11.35
CA VAL A 652 -19.95 26.35 -12.21
C VAL A 652 -19.55 27.52 -13.12
N SER A 653 -20.50 28.36 -13.55
CA SER A 653 -20.22 29.61 -14.27
C SER A 653 -19.29 30.53 -13.47
N ASP A 654 -19.63 30.76 -12.21
CA ASP A 654 -18.98 31.74 -11.34
C ASP A 654 -17.59 31.25 -10.96
N TRP A 655 -17.46 29.94 -10.70
CA TRP A 655 -16.18 29.29 -10.51
C TRP A 655 -15.29 29.43 -11.76
N ARG A 656 -15.84 29.16 -12.96
CA ARG A 656 -15.09 29.26 -14.22
C ARG A 656 -14.60 30.68 -14.46
N GLU A 657 -15.45 31.68 -14.25
CA GLU A 657 -15.08 33.10 -14.37
C GLU A 657 -13.98 33.48 -13.37
N PHE A 658 -14.09 33.03 -12.13
CA PHE A 658 -13.10 33.29 -11.09
C PHE A 658 -11.71 32.73 -11.44
N VAL A 659 -11.64 31.46 -11.87
CA VAL A 659 -10.34 30.80 -12.17
C VAL A 659 -9.72 31.26 -13.50
N THR A 660 -10.52 31.77 -14.44
CA THR A 660 -10.03 32.30 -15.73
C THR A 660 -9.64 33.77 -15.70
N ARG A 661 -9.88 34.49 -14.60
CA ARG A 661 -9.54 35.91 -14.47
C ARG A 661 -8.04 36.19 -14.70
N ASP A 662 -7.19 35.33 -14.16
CA ASP A 662 -5.74 35.53 -14.11
C ASP A 662 -4.97 34.56 -15.04
N VAL A 663 -5.69 33.70 -15.79
CA VAL A 663 -5.12 32.67 -16.66
C VAL A 663 -5.73 32.75 -18.05
N LYS A 664 -4.90 32.75 -19.10
CA LYS A 664 -5.35 32.91 -20.49
C LYS A 664 -6.19 31.75 -21.01
N ASP A 665 -5.82 30.51 -20.68
CA ASP A 665 -6.48 29.28 -21.11
C ASP A 665 -6.53 28.31 -19.91
N LEU A 666 -7.73 27.79 -19.62
CA LEU A 666 -7.94 26.79 -18.56
C LEU A 666 -7.61 25.40 -19.10
N ASP A 667 -6.86 24.60 -18.35
CA ASP A 667 -6.62 23.19 -18.70
C ASP A 667 -7.93 22.39 -18.71
N ASP A 668 -8.09 21.47 -19.67
CA ASP A 668 -9.29 20.66 -19.79
C ASP A 668 -9.52 19.76 -18.56
N ASN A 669 -8.44 19.41 -17.84
CA ASN A 669 -8.52 18.60 -16.62
C ASN A 669 -8.60 19.44 -15.33
N ALA A 670 -8.69 20.77 -15.43
CA ALA A 670 -8.72 21.66 -14.27
C ALA A 670 -9.87 21.32 -13.30
N GLY A 671 -11.05 21.03 -13.83
CA GLY A 671 -12.19 20.61 -13.01
C GLY A 671 -11.90 19.32 -12.23
N PHE A 672 -11.28 18.32 -12.87
CA PHE A 672 -10.95 17.06 -12.20
C PHE A 672 -9.86 17.23 -11.14
N ALA A 673 -8.88 18.11 -11.38
CA ALA A 673 -7.86 18.45 -10.37
C ALA A 673 -8.48 19.17 -9.17
N TYR A 674 -9.44 20.08 -9.41
CA TYR A 674 -10.22 20.76 -8.36
C TYR A 674 -10.98 19.74 -7.48
N ASP A 675 -11.75 18.86 -8.12
CA ASP A 675 -12.55 17.85 -7.42
C ASP A 675 -11.69 16.76 -6.75
N SER A 676 -10.43 16.57 -7.18
CA SER A 676 -9.45 15.70 -6.50
C SER A 676 -9.12 16.21 -5.10
N VAL A 677 -8.88 17.52 -4.96
CA VAL A 677 -8.62 18.17 -3.66
C VAL A 677 -9.84 18.01 -2.74
N TRP A 678 -11.05 18.24 -3.28
CA TRP A 678 -12.28 18.11 -2.51
C TRP A 678 -12.56 16.68 -2.05
N SER A 679 -12.30 15.69 -2.91
CA SER A 679 -12.44 14.26 -2.56
C SER A 679 -11.54 13.88 -1.39
N LEU A 680 -10.27 14.31 -1.42
CA LEU A 680 -9.31 14.04 -0.36
C LEU A 680 -9.66 14.81 0.93
N GLY A 681 -9.82 16.13 0.82
CA GLY A 681 -9.95 17.00 1.99
C GLY A 681 -11.28 16.84 2.72
N THR A 682 -12.37 16.49 2.04
CA THR A 682 -13.68 16.23 2.69
C THR A 682 -13.60 14.97 3.54
N ALA A 683 -13.07 13.88 2.97
CA ALA A 683 -12.88 12.63 3.70
C ALA A 683 -11.90 12.81 4.87
N LEU A 684 -10.80 13.54 4.68
CA LEU A 684 -9.85 13.85 5.74
C LEU A 684 -10.51 14.66 6.86
N GLY A 685 -11.26 15.70 6.52
CA GLY A 685 -11.94 16.57 7.48
C GLY A 685 -12.94 15.82 8.34
N GLU A 686 -13.68 14.88 7.77
CA GLU A 686 -14.61 14.05 8.53
C GLU A 686 -13.89 13.06 9.44
N LEU A 687 -12.81 12.42 8.98
CA LEU A 687 -12.04 11.47 9.79
C LEU A 687 -11.36 12.15 10.97
N VAL A 688 -10.73 13.30 10.75
CA VAL A 688 -10.09 14.09 11.81
C VAL A 688 -11.12 14.61 12.81
N ARG A 689 -12.32 14.98 12.35
CA ARG A 689 -13.41 15.43 13.23
C ARG A 689 -13.95 14.31 14.13
N HIS A 690 -14.01 13.07 13.62
CA HIS A 690 -14.47 11.92 14.38
C HIS A 690 -13.38 11.30 15.26
N GLU A 691 -12.12 11.38 14.84
CA GLU A 691 -10.98 10.80 15.55
C GLU A 691 -9.77 11.72 15.47
N LYS A 692 -9.50 12.43 16.57
CA LYS A 692 -8.42 13.42 16.65
C LYS A 692 -7.03 12.83 16.41
N THR A 693 -6.81 11.58 16.83
CA THR A 693 -5.55 10.83 16.64
C THR A 693 -5.41 10.20 15.25
N PHE A 694 -6.37 10.43 14.34
CA PHE A 694 -6.36 9.81 13.02
C PHE A 694 -5.06 10.09 12.24
N LEU A 695 -4.56 11.33 12.32
CA LEU A 695 -3.32 11.72 11.64
C LEU A 695 -2.09 11.02 12.19
N GLU A 696 -2.03 10.83 13.50
CA GLU A 696 -0.95 10.10 14.17
C GLU A 696 -0.98 8.63 13.79
N LYS A 697 -2.17 8.03 13.77
CA LYS A 697 -2.37 6.63 13.32
C LYS A 697 -1.99 6.46 11.87
N LEU A 698 -2.38 7.38 10.99
CA LEU A 698 -2.00 7.37 9.58
C LEU A 698 -0.48 7.45 9.41
N ARG A 699 0.21 8.22 10.26
CA ARG A 699 1.66 8.45 10.25
C ARG A 699 2.45 7.50 11.15
N SER A 700 1.80 6.52 11.77
CA SER A 700 2.45 5.63 12.73
C SER A 700 3.55 4.82 12.07
N VAL A 701 4.67 4.62 12.78
CA VAL A 701 5.76 3.72 12.37
C VAL A 701 5.27 2.26 12.41
N ASP A 702 4.27 1.95 13.25
CA ASP A 702 3.61 0.65 13.25
C ASP A 702 2.81 0.44 11.95
N GLN A 703 3.27 -0.55 11.19
CA GLN A 703 2.72 -0.84 9.87
C GLN A 703 1.25 -1.26 9.94
N VAL A 704 0.83 -1.93 11.01
CA VAL A 704 -0.55 -2.43 11.15
C VAL A 704 -1.50 -1.26 11.39
N THR A 705 -1.13 -0.35 12.31
CA THR A 705 -1.91 0.84 12.65
C THR A 705 -2.04 1.79 11.47
N SER A 706 -0.93 2.10 10.79
CA SER A 706 -0.95 2.97 9.60
C SER A 706 -1.77 2.35 8.46
N SER A 707 -1.64 1.05 8.20
CA SER A 707 -2.44 0.38 7.16
C SER A 707 -3.94 0.38 7.48
N ARG A 708 -4.32 0.23 8.76
CA ARG A 708 -5.73 0.32 9.19
C ARG A 708 -6.28 1.73 9.04
N ALA A 709 -5.49 2.76 9.38
CA ALA A 709 -5.87 4.16 9.19
C ALA A 709 -6.02 4.50 7.69
N LEU A 710 -5.08 4.06 6.84
CA LEU A 710 -5.18 4.22 5.39
C LEU A 710 -6.43 3.55 4.82
N ARG A 711 -6.73 2.31 5.24
CA ARG A 711 -7.95 1.60 4.81
C ARG A 711 -9.22 2.35 5.19
N ARG A 712 -9.29 2.91 6.40
CA ARG A 712 -10.42 3.75 6.80
C ARG A 712 -10.50 5.03 5.99
N PHE A 713 -9.36 5.60 5.60
CA PHE A 713 -9.32 6.76 4.71
C PHE A 713 -9.90 6.43 3.34
N THR A 714 -9.47 5.31 2.75
CA THR A 714 -9.93 4.86 1.43
C THR A 714 -11.41 4.50 1.47
N GLU A 715 -11.89 3.77 2.49
CA GLU A 715 -13.32 3.46 2.68
C GLU A 715 -14.16 4.73 2.83
N LYS A 716 -13.62 5.77 3.48
CA LYS A 716 -14.31 7.05 3.60
C LYS A 716 -14.43 7.80 2.27
N ILE A 717 -13.39 7.77 1.45
CA ILE A 717 -13.44 8.35 0.09
C ILE A 717 -14.44 7.57 -0.76
N LYS A 718 -14.39 6.23 -0.74
CA LYS A 718 -15.29 5.34 -1.50
C LYS A 718 -16.77 5.57 -1.17
N SER A 719 -17.08 5.83 0.10
CA SER A 719 -18.45 6.10 0.57
C SER A 719 -18.88 7.57 0.46
N SER A 720 -17.95 8.49 0.17
CA SER A 720 -18.26 9.90 0.03
C SER A 720 -18.94 10.22 -1.30
N GLN A 721 -19.87 11.16 -1.26
CA GLN A 721 -20.53 11.71 -2.43
C GLN A 721 -20.69 13.21 -2.27
N PHE A 722 -20.30 13.98 -3.28
CA PHE A 722 -20.51 15.43 -3.30
C PHE A 722 -20.75 15.95 -4.72
N ARG A 723 -21.33 17.14 -4.81
CA ARG A 723 -21.49 17.91 -6.05
C ARG A 723 -20.26 18.81 -6.23
N GLY A 724 -19.37 18.43 -7.15
CA GLY A 724 -18.18 19.19 -7.54
C GLY A 724 -18.39 19.98 -8.83
N VAL A 725 -17.34 20.62 -9.34
CA VAL A 725 -17.42 21.42 -10.57
C VAL A 725 -17.56 20.55 -11.83
N THR A 726 -17.16 19.28 -11.75
CA THR A 726 -17.30 18.31 -12.83
C THR A 726 -18.59 17.48 -12.73
N GLY A 727 -19.50 17.84 -11.82
CA GLY A 727 -20.76 17.14 -11.60
C GLY A 727 -20.81 16.37 -10.28
N VAL A 728 -21.55 15.27 -10.24
CA VAL A 728 -21.64 14.45 -9.02
C VAL A 728 -20.43 13.54 -8.96
N VAL A 729 -19.62 13.69 -7.91
CA VAL A 729 -18.46 12.85 -7.64
C VAL A 729 -18.89 11.74 -6.69
N LYS A 730 -18.85 10.50 -7.17
CA LYS A 730 -19.15 9.26 -6.44
C LYS A 730 -18.23 8.17 -6.96
N PHE A 731 -17.70 7.34 -6.08
CA PHE A 731 -16.79 6.25 -6.45
C PHE A 731 -17.48 4.89 -6.48
N ASP A 732 -17.04 4.04 -7.41
CA ASP A 732 -17.26 2.60 -7.41
C ASP A 732 -15.88 1.92 -7.36
N GLY A 733 -15.57 1.31 -6.23
CA GLY A 733 -14.19 0.93 -5.92
C GLY A 733 -13.27 2.16 -5.93
N THR A 734 -12.22 2.13 -6.75
CA THR A 734 -11.22 3.21 -6.88
C THR A 734 -11.51 4.18 -8.05
N HIS A 735 -12.57 3.95 -8.81
CA HIS A 735 -12.89 4.72 -10.01
C HIS A 735 -14.15 5.56 -9.80
N ARG A 736 -14.18 6.77 -10.33
CA ARG A 736 -15.41 7.57 -10.33
C ARG A 736 -16.48 6.88 -11.19
N GLN A 737 -17.70 6.80 -10.66
CA GLN A 737 -18.87 6.40 -11.43
C GLN A 737 -19.07 7.38 -12.59
N PRO A 738 -19.10 6.91 -13.86
CA PRO A 738 -19.22 7.82 -14.99
C PRO A 738 -20.57 8.54 -14.99
N ASP A 739 -20.56 9.81 -15.36
CA ASP A 739 -21.76 10.51 -15.81
C ASP A 739 -22.12 10.10 -17.26
N ASP A 740 -23.24 10.59 -17.78
CA ASP A 740 -23.67 10.32 -19.15
C ASP A 740 -22.60 10.76 -20.17
N ILE A 741 -22.33 9.91 -21.18
CA ILE A 741 -21.40 10.24 -22.27
C ILE A 741 -22.21 10.91 -23.39
N ILE A 742 -21.87 12.14 -23.73
CA ILE A 742 -22.67 12.96 -24.65
C ILE A 742 -22.25 12.71 -26.09
N LEU A 743 -23.23 12.49 -26.98
CA LEU A 743 -22.98 12.30 -28.40
C LEU A 743 -23.22 13.61 -29.16
N TYR A 744 -22.19 14.04 -29.89
CA TYR A 744 -22.20 15.20 -30.77
C TYR A 744 -22.08 14.78 -32.23
N GLN A 745 -22.60 15.61 -33.12
CA GLN A 745 -22.39 15.51 -34.56
C GLN A 745 -21.84 16.83 -35.10
N TYR A 746 -20.79 16.74 -35.93
CA TYR A 746 -20.32 17.90 -36.69
C TYR A 746 -21.26 18.17 -37.84
N LEU A 747 -21.81 19.38 -37.86
CA LEU A 747 -22.70 19.86 -38.91
C LEU A 747 -22.31 21.25 -39.31
N ASN A 748 -21.97 21.42 -40.59
CA ASN A 748 -21.61 22.69 -41.19
C ASN A 748 -20.52 23.43 -40.39
N GLY A 749 -19.54 22.72 -39.83
CA GLY A 749 -18.42 23.30 -39.08
C GLY A 749 -18.69 23.68 -37.62
N SER A 750 -19.85 23.31 -37.06
CA SER A 750 -20.16 23.40 -35.63
C SER A 750 -20.52 22.03 -35.05
N MET A 751 -20.34 21.83 -33.74
CA MET A 751 -20.76 20.60 -33.06
C MET A 751 -22.18 20.74 -32.49
N GLU A 752 -23.13 19.93 -32.94
CA GLU A 752 -24.49 19.86 -32.37
C GLU A 752 -24.61 18.66 -31.43
N ARG A 753 -25.19 18.84 -30.23
CA ARG A 753 -25.52 17.73 -29.32
C ARG A 753 -26.73 16.97 -29.87
N ILE A 754 -26.56 15.69 -30.14
CA ILE A 754 -27.60 14.84 -30.75
C ILE A 754 -28.13 13.74 -29.83
N GLY A 755 -27.41 13.38 -28.77
CA GLY A 755 -27.85 12.35 -27.84
C GLY A 755 -26.93 12.18 -26.64
N ALA A 756 -27.17 11.11 -25.88
CA ALA A 756 -26.33 10.67 -24.78
C ALA A 756 -26.41 9.16 -24.60
N PHE A 757 -25.28 8.55 -24.23
CA PHE A 757 -25.22 7.18 -23.75
C PHE A 757 -25.41 7.21 -22.23
N ARG A 758 -26.56 6.70 -21.77
CA ARG A 758 -26.95 6.70 -20.35
C ARG A 758 -26.57 5.39 -19.67
N LEU A 759 -25.99 5.53 -18.49
CA LEU A 759 -25.64 4.42 -17.61
C LEU A 759 -26.74 4.29 -16.54
N LYS A 760 -27.51 3.19 -16.53
CA LYS A 760 -28.50 2.95 -15.48
C LYS A 760 -27.80 2.67 -14.14
N ARG A 761 -28.19 3.43 -13.12
CA ARG A 761 -27.72 3.30 -11.72
C ARG A 761 -28.64 2.31 -10.99
N SER A 762 -28.17 1.11 -10.66
CA SER A 762 -28.86 0.25 -9.69
C SER A 762 -28.13 0.31 -8.35
N GLU A 763 -28.84 0.67 -7.28
CA GLU A 763 -28.33 0.62 -5.90
C GLU A 763 -28.56 -0.75 -5.23
N LYS A 764 -29.12 -1.75 -5.94
CA LYS A 764 -29.33 -3.09 -5.39
C LYS A 764 -29.10 -4.20 -6.42
N GLU A 765 -28.30 -5.15 -5.98
CA GLU A 765 -28.11 -6.50 -6.52
C GLU A 765 -27.35 -6.67 -7.84
N MET A 766 -26.28 -7.44 -7.70
CA MET A 766 -25.38 -7.99 -8.69
C MET A 766 -26.11 -9.08 -9.49
N ASN A 767 -26.85 -8.67 -10.53
CA ASN A 767 -27.17 -9.54 -11.65
C ASN A 767 -26.82 -8.77 -12.93
N GLU A 768 -25.72 -9.17 -13.57
CA GLU A 768 -25.32 -8.72 -14.89
C GLU A 768 -26.38 -9.13 -15.92
N THR A 769 -27.41 -8.30 -16.10
CA THR A 769 -28.19 -8.28 -17.33
C THR A 769 -28.31 -6.85 -17.83
N GLU A 770 -28.04 -6.73 -19.12
CA GLU A 770 -27.85 -5.52 -19.90
C GLU A 770 -28.99 -4.50 -19.76
N ASP A 771 -28.71 -3.25 -19.37
CA ASP A 771 -29.64 -2.17 -19.71
C ASP A 771 -29.03 -0.74 -19.73
N SER A 772 -27.81 -0.60 -20.28
CA SER A 772 -27.30 0.72 -20.70
C SER A 772 -27.89 1.11 -22.05
N SER A 773 -28.53 2.28 -22.15
CA SER A 773 -29.29 2.74 -23.31
C SER A 773 -28.63 3.94 -24.00
N LEU A 774 -28.57 3.91 -25.33
CA LEU A 774 -28.30 5.10 -26.14
C LEU A 774 -29.61 5.85 -26.36
N GLU A 775 -29.67 7.11 -25.95
CA GLU A 775 -30.82 7.98 -26.18
C GLU A 775 -30.46 9.09 -27.16
N LEU A 776 -31.14 9.13 -28.30
CA LEU A 776 -31.00 10.19 -29.28
C LEU A 776 -32.05 11.26 -29.02
N LYS A 777 -31.61 12.50 -28.79
CA LYS A 777 -32.47 13.69 -28.69
C LYS A 777 -32.90 14.15 -30.08
N THR A 778 -32.02 14.00 -31.07
CA THR A 778 -32.28 14.28 -32.48
C THR A 778 -31.75 13.13 -33.34
N ALA A 779 -32.41 12.87 -34.48
CA ALA A 779 -31.94 11.86 -35.42
C ALA A 779 -30.58 12.28 -36.03
N ILE A 780 -29.69 11.31 -36.23
CA ILE A 780 -28.39 11.54 -36.88
C ILE A 780 -28.63 12.01 -38.32
N LYS A 781 -28.09 13.18 -38.69
CA LYS A 781 -28.22 13.74 -40.04
C LYS A 781 -27.14 13.18 -40.95
N TRP A 782 -27.49 12.32 -41.89
CA TRP A 782 -26.54 11.73 -42.85
C TRP A 782 -26.35 12.62 -44.08
N TYR A 783 -25.20 12.47 -44.75
CA TYR A 783 -24.94 13.12 -46.03
C TYR A 783 -26.01 12.71 -47.06
N ASN A 784 -26.63 13.70 -47.71
CA ASN A 784 -27.78 13.51 -48.62
C ASN A 784 -28.98 12.73 -48.03
N GLY A 785 -29.09 12.62 -46.71
CA GLY A 785 -30.19 11.91 -46.03
C GLY A 785 -30.10 10.38 -46.10
N VAL A 786 -29.06 9.81 -46.73
CA VAL A 786 -28.89 8.36 -46.87
C VAL A 786 -27.91 7.85 -45.83
N LYS A 787 -28.36 6.88 -45.03
CA LYS A 787 -27.50 6.22 -44.04
C LYS A 787 -26.43 5.35 -44.73
N PRO A 788 -25.14 5.49 -44.37
CA PRO A 788 -24.07 4.68 -44.95
C PRO A 788 -24.15 3.18 -44.61
N THR A 789 -23.70 2.34 -45.55
CA THR A 789 -23.45 0.90 -45.34
C THR A 789 -22.15 0.70 -44.57
N ASP A 790 -22.05 -0.34 -43.77
CA ASP A 790 -20.83 -0.70 -43.04
C ASP A 790 -19.80 -1.49 -43.88
N GLY A 791 -20.07 -1.70 -45.17
CA GLY A 791 -19.19 -2.46 -46.06
C GLY A 791 -19.49 -3.96 -46.12
N THR A 792 -20.55 -4.41 -45.44
CA THR A 792 -21.05 -5.78 -45.60
C THR A 792 -21.58 -5.98 -47.03
N PRO A 793 -21.11 -7.00 -47.78
CA PRO A 793 -21.64 -7.30 -49.11
C PRO A 793 -23.12 -7.72 -49.04
N PRO A 794 -23.94 -7.46 -50.08
CA PRO A 794 -25.32 -7.90 -50.11
C PRO A 794 -25.39 -9.43 -50.02
N CYS A 795 -26.14 -9.94 -49.03
CA CYS A 795 -26.20 -11.37 -48.75
C CYS A 795 -27.27 -12.06 -49.60
N ALA A 796 -26.91 -13.14 -50.31
CA ALA A 796 -27.87 -13.93 -51.10
C ALA A 796 -28.99 -14.56 -50.24
N PHE A 797 -28.72 -14.80 -48.96
CA PHE A 797 -29.67 -15.36 -47.98
C PHE A 797 -30.08 -14.31 -46.93
N GLN A 798 -30.42 -13.10 -47.38
CA GLN A 798 -30.81 -11.98 -46.49
C GLN A 798 -31.93 -12.36 -45.51
N ALA A 799 -32.93 -13.13 -45.96
CA ALA A 799 -34.05 -13.58 -45.12
C ALA A 799 -33.61 -14.53 -43.99
N LEU A 800 -32.62 -15.40 -44.23
CA LEU A 800 -32.09 -16.32 -43.22
C LEU A 800 -31.23 -15.57 -42.19
N MET A 801 -30.47 -14.58 -42.65
CA MET A 801 -29.68 -13.68 -41.80
C MET A 801 -30.59 -12.88 -40.87
N ASP A 802 -31.64 -12.25 -41.40
CA ASP A 802 -32.56 -11.40 -40.64
C ASP A 802 -33.39 -12.22 -39.63
N ALA A 803 -33.78 -13.44 -39.98
CA ALA A 803 -34.56 -14.32 -39.09
C ALA A 803 -33.75 -14.88 -37.92
N LEU A 804 -32.45 -15.13 -38.12
CA LEU A 804 -31.59 -15.79 -37.14
C LEU A 804 -30.56 -14.86 -36.48
N GLY A 805 -30.43 -13.62 -36.96
CA GLY A 805 -29.49 -12.63 -36.41
C GLY A 805 -28.01 -13.00 -36.57
N VAL A 806 -27.67 -13.83 -37.56
CA VAL A 806 -26.30 -14.36 -37.77
C VAL A 806 -25.56 -13.59 -38.87
N SER A 807 -24.22 -13.70 -38.96
CA SER A 807 -23.45 -13.09 -40.04
C SER A 807 -23.74 -13.74 -41.41
N CYS A 808 -23.49 -13.04 -42.50
CA CYS A 808 -23.73 -13.58 -43.85
C CYS A 808 -22.85 -14.80 -44.16
N ASP A 809 -21.62 -14.85 -43.62
CA ASP A 809 -20.74 -16.03 -43.73
C ASP A 809 -21.33 -17.22 -42.98
N ALA A 810 -21.91 -17.00 -41.79
CA ALA A 810 -22.61 -18.04 -41.05
C ALA A 810 -23.89 -18.49 -41.75
N ALA A 811 -24.64 -17.59 -42.40
CA ALA A 811 -25.81 -17.95 -43.19
C ALA A 811 -25.44 -18.80 -44.43
N HIS A 812 -24.33 -18.47 -45.11
CA HIS A 812 -23.78 -19.29 -46.19
C HIS A 812 -23.31 -20.64 -45.68
N ILE A 813 -22.55 -20.66 -44.58
CA ILE A 813 -22.10 -21.90 -43.95
C ILE A 813 -23.30 -22.74 -43.56
N MET A 814 -24.35 -22.20 -42.96
CA MET A 814 -25.54 -22.98 -42.58
C MET A 814 -26.31 -23.51 -43.80
N ALA A 815 -26.44 -22.73 -44.87
CA ALA A 815 -27.08 -23.20 -46.10
C ALA A 815 -26.26 -24.33 -46.77
N ILE A 816 -24.94 -24.15 -46.87
CA ILE A 816 -24.01 -25.15 -47.41
C ILE A 816 -23.95 -26.38 -46.49
N SER A 817 -23.95 -26.19 -45.17
CA SER A 817 -24.00 -27.26 -44.17
C SER A 817 -25.30 -28.05 -44.27
N GLY A 818 -26.43 -27.40 -44.51
CA GLY A 818 -27.71 -28.09 -44.74
C GLY A 818 -27.67 -28.98 -45.99
N ILE A 819 -27.05 -28.51 -47.07
CA ILE A 819 -26.85 -29.28 -48.31
C ILE A 819 -25.84 -30.42 -48.10
N ILE A 820 -24.75 -30.16 -47.37
CA ILE A 820 -23.73 -31.15 -47.00
C ILE A 820 -24.31 -32.21 -46.07
N VAL A 821 -25.12 -31.85 -45.08
CA VAL A 821 -25.80 -32.80 -44.19
C VAL A 821 -26.82 -33.63 -44.98
N GLY A 822 -27.59 -33.01 -45.88
CA GLY A 822 -28.51 -33.73 -46.77
C GLY A 822 -27.80 -34.74 -47.69
N THR A 823 -26.63 -34.37 -48.22
CA THR A 823 -25.81 -35.26 -49.04
C THR A 823 -25.07 -36.32 -48.20
N LEU A 824 -24.61 -35.99 -46.99
CA LEU A 824 -24.01 -36.92 -46.03
C LEU A 824 -25.02 -37.94 -45.46
N VAL A 825 -26.31 -37.62 -45.37
CA VAL A 825 -27.36 -38.58 -45.00
C VAL A 825 -27.58 -39.58 -46.14
N LEU A 826 -27.57 -39.13 -47.39
CA LEU A 826 -27.64 -39.98 -48.59
C LEU A 826 -26.38 -40.85 -48.78
N PHE A 827 -25.19 -40.26 -48.66
CA PHE A 827 -23.91 -40.97 -48.72
C PHE A 827 -23.66 -41.84 -47.48
N GLY A 828 -24.16 -41.43 -46.32
CA GLY A 828 -24.11 -42.17 -45.06
C GLY A 828 -24.98 -43.44 -45.10
N GLY A 829 -26.12 -43.40 -45.80
CA GLY A 829 -26.92 -44.61 -46.06
C GLY A 829 -26.18 -45.66 -46.91
N VAL A 830 -25.50 -45.23 -47.97
CA VAL A 830 -24.73 -46.13 -48.87
C VAL A 830 -23.40 -46.56 -48.23
N SER A 831 -22.74 -45.65 -47.51
CA SER A 831 -21.48 -45.91 -46.79
C SER A 831 -21.70 -46.75 -45.54
N ALA A 832 -22.86 -46.69 -44.88
CA ALA A 832 -23.20 -47.60 -43.78
C ALA A 832 -23.39 -49.04 -44.31
N ALA A 833 -24.00 -49.22 -45.48
CA ALA A 833 -24.10 -50.54 -46.11
C ALA A 833 -22.73 -51.09 -46.56
N PHE A 834 -21.84 -50.24 -47.07
CA PHE A 834 -20.48 -50.62 -47.46
C PHE A 834 -19.54 -50.81 -46.25
N ALA A 835 -19.66 -49.98 -45.21
CA ALA A 835 -18.90 -50.08 -43.98
C ALA A 835 -19.34 -51.28 -43.14
N TYR A 836 -20.62 -51.66 -43.16
CA TYR A 836 -21.09 -52.92 -42.55
C TYR A 836 -20.46 -54.14 -43.25
N ARG A 837 -20.36 -54.11 -44.59
CA ARG A 837 -19.68 -55.15 -45.39
C ARG A 837 -18.16 -55.15 -45.20
N HIS A 838 -17.53 -53.99 -45.06
CA HIS A 838 -16.09 -53.84 -44.82
C HIS A 838 -15.72 -54.21 -43.37
N TYR A 839 -16.58 -53.91 -42.40
CA TYR A 839 -16.46 -54.31 -40.99
C TYR A 839 -16.51 -55.84 -40.84
N GLU A 840 -17.45 -56.52 -41.50
CA GLU A 840 -17.47 -57.99 -41.56
C GLU A 840 -16.19 -58.57 -42.19
N ASN A 841 -15.70 -57.98 -43.28
CA ASN A 841 -14.51 -58.48 -43.97
C ASN A 841 -13.22 -58.23 -43.16
N LYS A 842 -13.12 -57.13 -42.42
CA LYS A 842 -11.97 -56.81 -41.56
C LYS A 842 -11.95 -57.68 -40.29
N MET A 843 -13.12 -58.04 -39.75
CA MET A 843 -13.25 -59.01 -38.65
C MET A 843 -12.83 -60.42 -39.07
N LYS A 844 -13.27 -60.90 -40.25
CA LYS A 844 -12.89 -62.23 -40.79
C LYS A 844 -11.38 -62.38 -41.06
N VAL A 845 -10.69 -61.28 -41.39
CA VAL A 845 -9.22 -61.26 -41.59
C VAL A 845 -8.43 -61.17 -40.27
N LEU A 846 -8.99 -60.55 -39.22
CA LEU A 846 -8.37 -60.46 -37.89
C LEU A 846 -8.55 -61.72 -37.04
N GLU A 847 -9.61 -62.51 -37.27
CA GLU A 847 -9.85 -63.82 -36.61
C GLU A 847 -8.97 -64.95 -37.16
N GLN A 848 -8.51 -64.85 -38.42
CA GLN A 848 -7.65 -65.87 -39.05
C GLN A 848 -6.14 -65.66 -38.80
N ASN A 849 -5.75 -64.55 -38.18
CA ASN A 849 -4.34 -64.20 -37.95
C ASN A 849 -3.88 -64.68 -36.56
N ARG A 850 -3.03 -65.72 -36.50
CA ARG A 850 -2.52 -66.33 -35.24
C ARG A 850 -1.84 -65.32 -34.28
N ASN A 851 -1.44 -64.14 -34.78
CA ASN A 851 -0.82 -63.06 -34.00
C ASN A 851 -1.81 -61.97 -33.52
N SER A 852 -3.12 -62.24 -33.60
CA SER A 852 -4.14 -61.31 -33.11
C SER A 852 -4.05 -61.14 -31.58
N PRO A 853 -4.08 -59.90 -31.02
CA PRO A 853 -4.04 -59.66 -29.57
C PRO A 853 -5.11 -60.45 -28.81
N PHE A 854 -6.24 -60.72 -29.47
CA PHE A 854 -7.32 -61.55 -28.97
C PHE A 854 -6.87 -62.99 -28.65
N ILE A 855 -6.11 -63.62 -29.54
CA ILE A 855 -5.64 -65.02 -29.37
C ILE A 855 -4.50 -65.09 -28.35
N MET A 856 -3.62 -64.09 -28.33
CA MET A 856 -2.43 -64.07 -27.46
C MET A 856 -2.75 -63.94 -25.97
N LEU A 857 -3.97 -63.55 -25.60
CA LEU A 857 -4.42 -63.31 -24.23
C LEU A 857 -5.41 -64.37 -23.70
N ASN A 858 -5.75 -65.41 -24.46
CA ASN A 858 -6.76 -66.40 -24.08
C ASN A 858 -6.50 -67.09 -22.73
N ASP A 859 -5.24 -67.38 -22.42
CA ASP A 859 -4.77 -67.96 -21.14
C ASP A 859 -4.81 -66.98 -19.95
N LYS A 860 -5.09 -65.69 -20.22
CA LYS A 860 -5.26 -64.64 -19.22
C LYS A 860 -6.68 -64.06 -19.23
N GLU A 861 -7.62 -64.66 -19.98
CA GLU A 861 -9.01 -64.21 -19.99
C GLU A 861 -9.72 -64.59 -18.69
N LEU A 862 -10.36 -63.60 -18.06
CA LEU A 862 -11.09 -63.76 -16.81
C LEU A 862 -12.60 -63.91 -17.09
N PRO A 863 -13.33 -64.71 -16.29
CA PRO A 863 -14.79 -64.75 -16.34
C PRO A 863 -15.37 -63.35 -16.06
N GLU A 864 -16.43 -62.97 -16.77
CA GLU A 864 -17.03 -61.62 -16.67
C GLU A 864 -17.46 -61.26 -15.24
N ASN A 865 -17.96 -62.24 -14.49
CA ASN A 865 -18.46 -62.05 -13.13
C ASN A 865 -17.38 -62.17 -12.04
N SER A 866 -16.12 -62.47 -12.41
CA SER A 866 -15.03 -62.62 -11.44
C SER A 866 -14.50 -61.29 -10.91
N VAL A 867 -14.82 -60.18 -11.59
CA VAL A 867 -14.36 -58.83 -11.22
C VAL A 867 -15.54 -57.95 -10.85
N ARG A 868 -15.54 -57.46 -9.61
CA ARG A 868 -16.51 -56.49 -9.11
C ARG A 868 -15.88 -55.11 -9.06
N ILE A 869 -16.39 -54.20 -9.88
CA ILE A 869 -15.93 -52.81 -9.94
C ILE A 869 -16.65 -51.96 -8.88
N TYR A 870 -15.92 -51.08 -8.21
CA TYR A 870 -16.48 -50.11 -7.26
C TYR A 870 -16.34 -48.67 -7.78
N ARG A 871 -15.31 -47.95 -7.32
CA ARG A 871 -15.12 -46.52 -7.60
C ARG A 871 -14.13 -46.29 -8.73
N LEU A 872 -14.33 -45.20 -9.47
CA LEU A 872 -13.33 -44.65 -10.37
C LEU A 872 -12.11 -44.19 -9.55
N VAL A 873 -10.91 -44.57 -10.01
CA VAL A 873 -9.62 -44.20 -9.43
C VAL A 873 -8.96 -43.12 -10.28
N ASP A 874 -8.99 -43.28 -11.60
CA ASP A 874 -8.35 -42.34 -12.54
C ASP A 874 -9.07 -42.34 -13.90
N GLU A 875 -8.98 -41.24 -14.64
CA GLU A 875 -9.54 -41.08 -15.99
C GLU A 875 -8.55 -40.31 -16.88
N GLY A 876 -8.03 -40.96 -17.92
CA GLY A 876 -6.96 -40.41 -18.77
C GLY A 876 -7.22 -40.54 -20.27
N ALA A 877 -6.21 -40.19 -21.07
CA ALA A 877 -6.26 -40.26 -22.54
C ALA A 877 -6.56 -41.67 -23.07
N PHE A 878 -6.17 -42.71 -22.32
CA PHE A 878 -6.22 -44.12 -22.74
C PHE A 878 -7.35 -44.95 -22.10
N GLY A 879 -8.20 -44.37 -21.24
CA GLY A 879 -9.30 -45.12 -20.61
C GLY A 879 -9.67 -44.64 -19.21
N LYS A 880 -10.56 -45.40 -18.56
CA LYS A 880 -10.98 -45.20 -17.16
C LYS A 880 -10.42 -46.33 -16.30
N VAL A 881 -9.83 -46.00 -15.15
CA VAL A 881 -9.29 -46.96 -14.20
C VAL A 881 -10.17 -47.00 -12.97
N TYR A 882 -10.60 -48.18 -12.56
CA TYR A 882 -11.46 -48.39 -11.40
C TYR A 882 -10.78 -49.27 -10.35
N PHE A 883 -11.15 -49.07 -9.08
CA PHE A 883 -10.83 -49.99 -7.99
C PHE A 883 -11.88 -51.10 -7.96
N GLY A 884 -11.44 -52.34 -7.85
CA GLY A 884 -12.32 -53.51 -7.84
C GLY A 884 -11.78 -54.65 -6.98
N ASP A 885 -12.60 -55.66 -6.82
CA ASP A 885 -12.22 -56.96 -6.25
C ASP A 885 -12.26 -58.02 -7.35
N TYR A 886 -11.20 -58.82 -7.44
CA TYR A 886 -11.12 -60.00 -8.28
C TYR A 886 -11.24 -61.25 -7.40
N THR A 887 -12.15 -62.15 -7.75
CA THR A 887 -12.33 -63.44 -7.10
C THR A 887 -11.74 -64.53 -7.98
N ASP A 888 -10.69 -65.20 -7.50
CA ASP A 888 -10.08 -66.32 -8.23
C ASP A 888 -10.90 -67.61 -8.16
N GLU A 889 -10.47 -68.65 -8.86
CA GLU A 889 -11.13 -69.96 -8.89
C GLU A 889 -11.21 -70.65 -7.52
N ASN A 890 -10.38 -70.24 -6.55
CA ASN A 890 -10.37 -70.74 -5.18
C ASN A 890 -11.24 -69.89 -4.23
N ASN A 891 -12.08 -68.98 -4.76
CA ASN A 891 -12.86 -68.00 -4.02
C ASN A 891 -12.02 -67.03 -3.16
N LYS A 892 -10.72 -66.84 -3.49
CA LYS A 892 -9.89 -65.84 -2.82
C LYS A 892 -10.12 -64.49 -3.47
N VAL A 893 -10.53 -63.52 -2.64
CA VAL A 893 -10.75 -62.14 -3.08
C VAL A 893 -9.45 -61.35 -2.98
N THR A 894 -9.03 -60.75 -4.10
CA THR A 894 -7.84 -59.89 -4.19
C THR A 894 -8.26 -58.52 -4.71
N LYS A 895 -7.75 -57.45 -4.09
CA LYS A 895 -7.98 -56.08 -4.56
C LYS A 895 -7.22 -55.84 -5.86
N VAL A 896 -7.89 -55.26 -6.86
CA VAL A 896 -7.34 -55.04 -8.21
C VAL A 896 -7.64 -53.64 -8.73
N ALA A 897 -6.86 -53.20 -9.71
CA ALA A 897 -7.18 -52.05 -10.56
C ALA A 897 -7.68 -52.54 -11.92
N VAL A 898 -8.73 -51.88 -12.45
CA VAL A 898 -9.42 -52.29 -13.67
C VAL A 898 -9.41 -51.15 -14.67
N LYS A 899 -8.58 -51.23 -15.71
CA LYS A 899 -8.51 -50.27 -16.82
C LYS A 899 -9.50 -50.67 -17.91
N ALA A 900 -10.52 -49.85 -18.16
CA ALA A 900 -11.55 -50.09 -19.16
C ALA A 900 -11.39 -49.18 -20.40
N ALA A 901 -11.66 -49.72 -21.58
CA ALA A 901 -11.65 -48.97 -22.85
C ALA A 901 -12.70 -47.85 -22.84
N LYS A 902 -12.37 -46.69 -23.45
CA LYS A 902 -13.29 -45.52 -23.51
C LYS A 902 -14.59 -45.82 -24.22
N ASP A 903 -14.52 -46.50 -25.36
CA ASP A 903 -15.68 -47.04 -26.06
C ASP A 903 -15.43 -48.53 -26.32
N PRO A 904 -16.00 -49.42 -25.49
CA PRO A 904 -15.86 -50.85 -25.67
C PRO A 904 -16.61 -51.36 -26.91
N ARG A 905 -17.20 -50.51 -27.76
CA ARG A 905 -17.71 -50.91 -29.08
C ARG A 905 -16.77 -50.51 -30.21
N ASN A 906 -15.80 -49.64 -29.93
CA ASN A 906 -14.80 -49.23 -30.90
C ASN A 906 -13.65 -50.25 -30.96
N VAL A 907 -13.49 -50.90 -32.10
CA VAL A 907 -12.48 -51.93 -32.33
C VAL A 907 -11.06 -51.40 -32.16
N ASN A 908 -10.76 -50.17 -32.59
CA ASN A 908 -9.43 -49.58 -32.42
C ASN A 908 -9.14 -49.32 -30.94
N ALA A 909 -10.13 -48.85 -30.18
CA ALA A 909 -9.98 -48.64 -28.73
C ALA A 909 -9.76 -49.96 -27.97
N LYS A 910 -10.43 -51.05 -28.37
CA LYS A 910 -10.13 -52.39 -27.83
C LYS A 910 -8.73 -52.86 -28.20
N LEU A 911 -8.35 -52.69 -29.46
CA LEU A 911 -7.08 -53.18 -29.97
C LEU A 911 -5.91 -52.46 -29.29
N GLU A 912 -5.99 -51.15 -29.08
CA GLU A 912 -5.00 -50.38 -28.32
C GLU A 912 -4.84 -50.90 -26.89
N LEU A 913 -5.95 -51.09 -26.17
CA LEU A 913 -5.95 -51.59 -24.80
C LEU A 913 -5.43 -53.04 -24.72
N LEU A 914 -5.89 -53.94 -25.57
CA LEU A 914 -5.43 -55.34 -25.55
C LEU A 914 -3.98 -55.48 -26.00
N THR A 915 -3.48 -54.63 -26.90
CA THR A 915 -2.06 -54.61 -27.27
C THR A 915 -1.17 -54.28 -26.06
N GLU A 916 -1.61 -53.36 -25.20
CA GLU A 916 -0.93 -53.07 -23.93
C GLU A 916 -0.90 -54.32 -23.02
N ALA A 917 -2.03 -55.01 -22.86
CA ALA A 917 -2.09 -56.24 -22.06
C ALA A 917 -1.19 -57.36 -22.62
N VAL A 918 -1.08 -57.50 -23.95
CA VAL A 918 -0.16 -58.47 -24.59
C VAL A 918 1.29 -58.18 -24.20
N ILE A 919 1.68 -56.91 -24.13
CA ILE A 919 3.02 -56.51 -23.69
C ILE A 919 3.19 -56.82 -22.21
N MET A 920 2.26 -56.40 -21.36
CA MET A 920 2.32 -56.64 -19.90
C MET A 920 2.43 -58.13 -19.55
N LYS A 921 1.76 -59.00 -20.30
CA LYS A 921 1.82 -60.45 -20.12
C LYS A 921 3.25 -61.02 -20.21
N ARG A 922 4.17 -60.34 -20.91
CA ARG A 922 5.56 -60.79 -21.09
C ARG A 922 6.45 -60.51 -19.89
N PHE A 923 6.00 -59.69 -18.95
CA PHE A 923 6.81 -59.20 -17.85
C PHE A 923 6.38 -59.83 -16.52
N ASP A 924 7.37 -60.27 -15.75
CA ASP A 924 7.19 -60.75 -14.38
C ASP A 924 8.40 -60.30 -13.55
N HIS A 925 8.24 -59.17 -12.85
CA HIS A 925 9.30 -58.57 -12.04
C HIS A 925 8.69 -57.73 -10.91
N VAL A 926 9.37 -57.67 -9.76
CA VAL A 926 8.85 -56.98 -8.56
C VAL A 926 8.61 -55.48 -8.77
N ASN A 927 9.38 -54.85 -9.67
CA ASN A 927 9.27 -53.43 -10.03
C ASN A 927 8.54 -53.18 -11.37
N ILE A 928 7.80 -54.15 -11.90
CA ILE A 928 6.95 -54.00 -13.08
C ILE A 928 5.51 -54.34 -12.69
N LEU A 929 4.54 -53.52 -13.11
CA LEU A 929 3.14 -53.73 -12.78
C LEU A 929 2.62 -55.05 -13.36
N ARG A 930 2.14 -55.93 -12.49
CA ARG A 930 1.70 -57.27 -12.87
C ARG A 930 0.28 -57.28 -13.44
N LEU A 931 0.13 -57.92 -14.60
CA LEU A 931 -1.17 -58.25 -15.19
C LEU A 931 -1.81 -59.44 -14.44
N VAL A 932 -3.02 -59.23 -13.92
CA VAL A 932 -3.84 -60.29 -13.33
C VAL A 932 -4.61 -61.03 -14.42
N GLY A 933 -5.24 -60.29 -15.35
CA GLY A 933 -5.93 -60.87 -16.50
C GLY A 933 -6.70 -59.82 -17.31
N VAL A 934 -7.48 -60.27 -18.29
CA VAL A 934 -8.27 -59.40 -19.18
C VAL A 934 -9.70 -59.88 -19.29
N ILE A 935 -10.65 -58.95 -19.47
CA ILE A 935 -12.04 -59.26 -19.81
C ILE A 935 -12.30 -58.67 -21.20
N ASN A 936 -12.60 -59.51 -22.18
CA ASN A 936 -12.86 -59.08 -23.55
C ASN A 936 -14.19 -59.64 -24.06
N LYS A 937 -15.26 -58.88 -23.89
CA LYS A 937 -16.62 -59.14 -24.37
C LYS A 937 -17.07 -58.05 -25.36
N PRO A 938 -18.13 -58.27 -26.15
CA PRO A 938 -18.59 -57.30 -27.15
C PRO A 938 -18.83 -55.89 -26.60
N ASP A 939 -19.33 -55.77 -25.38
CA ASP A 939 -19.71 -54.54 -24.68
C ASP A 939 -18.75 -54.16 -23.52
N LYS A 940 -17.74 -55.00 -23.22
CA LYS A 940 -16.77 -54.77 -22.14
C LYS A 940 -15.36 -55.15 -22.57
N CYS A 941 -14.39 -54.24 -22.46
CA CYS A 941 -12.97 -54.52 -22.69
C CYS A 941 -12.15 -53.92 -21.55
N GLN A 942 -11.53 -54.78 -20.73
CA GLN A 942 -10.89 -54.40 -19.48
C GLN A 942 -9.57 -55.14 -19.25
N ILE A 943 -8.57 -54.44 -18.72
CA ILE A 943 -7.33 -55.00 -18.18
C ILE A 943 -7.42 -54.96 -16.65
N VAL A 944 -7.11 -56.08 -16.00
CA VAL A 944 -7.10 -56.22 -14.55
C VAL A 944 -5.66 -56.37 -14.09
N THR A 945 -5.21 -55.50 -13.19
CA THR A 945 -3.84 -55.49 -12.64
C THR A 945 -3.88 -55.57 -11.13
N GLU A 946 -2.72 -55.83 -10.51
CA GLU A 946 -2.58 -55.61 -9.07
C GLU A 946 -2.89 -54.16 -8.68
N LEU A 947 -3.38 -53.96 -7.46
CA LEU A 947 -3.70 -52.63 -6.96
C LEU A 947 -2.47 -51.96 -6.35
N MET A 948 -2.20 -50.74 -6.80
CA MET A 948 -1.16 -49.88 -6.25
C MET A 948 -1.81 -48.86 -5.32
N MET A 949 -1.80 -49.16 -4.01
CA MET A 949 -2.64 -48.48 -3.00
C MET A 949 -2.48 -46.96 -2.98
N TYR A 950 -1.27 -46.46 -3.23
CA TYR A 950 -0.95 -45.04 -3.16
C TYR A 950 -0.97 -44.33 -4.52
N GLY A 951 -1.43 -44.99 -5.58
CA GLY A 951 -1.55 -44.39 -6.92
C GLY A 951 -0.20 -44.16 -7.59
N ASN A 952 -0.11 -43.13 -8.43
CA ASN A 952 1.13 -42.79 -9.14
C ASN A 952 2.12 -42.01 -8.26
N LEU A 953 3.42 -42.14 -8.56
CA LEU A 953 4.51 -41.59 -7.79
C LEU A 953 4.53 -40.07 -7.81
N LYS A 954 4.12 -39.43 -8.92
CA LYS A 954 4.02 -37.97 -9.00
C LYS A 954 3.07 -37.41 -7.95
N ASN A 955 1.84 -37.92 -7.89
CA ASN A 955 0.84 -37.48 -6.91
C ASN A 955 1.29 -37.86 -5.50
N TYR A 956 1.86 -39.07 -5.32
CA TYR A 956 2.39 -39.50 -4.03
C TYR A 956 3.43 -38.53 -3.45
N LEU A 957 4.35 -38.05 -4.28
CA LEU A 957 5.37 -37.06 -3.91
C LEU A 957 4.75 -35.69 -3.65
N GLN A 958 3.87 -35.20 -4.52
CA GLN A 958 3.21 -33.89 -4.36
C GLN A 958 2.42 -33.81 -3.05
N ASP A 959 1.64 -34.85 -2.73
CA ASP A 959 0.85 -34.94 -1.50
C ASP A 959 1.73 -34.93 -0.24
N ARG A 960 3.01 -35.33 -0.37
CA ARG A 960 3.96 -35.49 0.74
C ARG A 960 5.13 -34.50 0.69
N ARG A 961 5.03 -33.45 -0.13
CA ARG A 961 6.07 -32.41 -0.21
C ARG A 961 6.38 -31.79 1.15
N HIS A 962 5.36 -31.57 1.98
CA HIS A 962 5.50 -31.08 3.35
C HIS A 962 6.33 -32.01 4.25
N LEU A 963 6.33 -33.32 4.00
CA LEU A 963 7.12 -34.31 4.75
C LEU A 963 8.61 -34.29 4.38
N ALA A 964 8.97 -33.67 3.26
CA ALA A 964 10.36 -33.42 2.90
C ALA A 964 10.96 -32.29 3.74
N GLU A 965 10.16 -31.27 4.04
CA GLU A 965 10.54 -30.12 4.87
C GLU A 965 10.69 -30.53 6.35
N THR A 966 9.91 -31.51 6.82
CA THR A 966 10.06 -32.10 8.17
C THR A 966 11.16 -33.15 8.26
N GLY A 967 11.77 -33.54 7.13
CA GLY A 967 12.81 -34.57 7.06
C GLY A 967 12.31 -36.01 7.14
N GLU A 968 10.99 -36.23 7.18
CA GLU A 968 10.38 -37.57 7.23
C GLU A 968 10.56 -38.35 5.92
N ILE A 969 10.57 -37.66 4.77
CA ILE A 969 10.98 -38.23 3.48
C ILE A 969 12.36 -37.69 3.10
N GLY A 970 13.39 -38.32 3.66
CA GLY A 970 14.79 -38.03 3.37
C GLY A 970 15.38 -38.76 2.15
N ALA A 971 16.69 -38.57 1.94
CA ALA A 971 17.41 -39.05 0.77
C ALA A 971 17.36 -40.57 0.56
N LEU A 972 17.36 -41.34 1.66
CA LEU A 972 17.24 -42.80 1.63
C LEU A 972 15.94 -43.27 0.97
N HIS A 973 14.82 -42.59 1.23
CA HIS A 973 13.53 -42.95 0.65
C HIS A 973 13.49 -42.65 -0.85
N LEU A 974 13.95 -41.46 -1.25
CA LEU A 974 13.95 -41.05 -2.66
C LEU A 974 14.92 -41.91 -3.50
N THR A 975 16.09 -42.24 -2.95
CA THR A 975 17.05 -43.12 -3.61
C THR A 975 16.48 -44.52 -3.79
N ARG A 976 15.77 -45.07 -2.80
CA ARG A 976 15.07 -46.36 -2.94
C ARG A 976 13.99 -46.35 -4.03
N MET A 977 13.22 -45.26 -4.14
CA MET A 977 12.21 -45.12 -5.20
C MET A 977 12.84 -45.12 -6.59
N ALA A 978 13.94 -44.37 -6.77
CA ALA A 978 14.67 -44.36 -8.04
C ALA A 978 15.33 -45.71 -8.32
N LEU A 979 15.86 -46.39 -7.30
CA LEU A 979 16.46 -47.72 -7.40
C LEU A 979 15.45 -48.76 -7.90
N ASP A 980 14.22 -48.74 -7.36
CA ASP A 980 13.13 -49.61 -7.81
C ASP A 980 12.80 -49.40 -9.29
N ILE A 981 12.69 -48.15 -9.73
CA ILE A 981 12.45 -47.82 -11.15
C ILE A 981 13.63 -48.31 -12.00
N CYS A 982 14.87 -48.04 -11.58
CA CYS A 982 16.07 -48.45 -12.29
C CYS A 982 16.18 -49.97 -12.44
N ARG A 983 15.80 -50.72 -11.40
CA ARG A 983 15.75 -52.19 -11.42
C ARG A 983 14.70 -52.70 -12.40
N GLY A 984 13.54 -52.04 -12.46
CA GLY A 984 12.51 -52.30 -13.47
C GLY A 984 13.00 -52.05 -14.90
N LEU A 985 13.68 -50.93 -15.15
CA LEU A 985 14.27 -50.62 -16.46
C LEU A 985 15.35 -51.61 -16.87
N SER A 986 16.23 -52.00 -15.95
CA SER A 986 17.26 -53.01 -16.21
C SER A 986 16.63 -54.35 -16.63
N TYR A 987 15.52 -54.74 -16.00
CA TYR A 987 14.76 -55.91 -16.39
C TYR A 987 14.16 -55.77 -17.81
N LEU A 988 13.53 -54.64 -18.15
CA LEU A 988 12.97 -54.40 -19.49
C LEU A 988 14.06 -54.43 -20.57
N ALA A 989 15.20 -53.77 -20.33
CA ALA A 989 16.35 -53.78 -21.23
C ALA A 989 16.91 -55.21 -21.44
N SER A 990 16.96 -56.04 -20.39
CA SER A 990 17.39 -57.44 -20.52
C SER A 990 16.50 -58.29 -21.43
N LEU A 991 15.25 -57.86 -21.62
CA LEU A 991 14.29 -58.46 -22.54
C LEU A 991 14.18 -57.72 -23.88
N GLN A 992 15.07 -56.75 -24.15
CA GLN A 992 15.07 -55.88 -25.33
C GLN A 992 13.76 -55.11 -25.53
N HIS A 993 13.19 -54.62 -24.42
CA HIS A 993 12.00 -53.76 -24.44
C HIS A 993 12.34 -52.35 -23.97
N VAL A 994 11.81 -51.36 -24.70
CA VAL A 994 11.84 -49.94 -24.34
C VAL A 994 10.45 -49.53 -23.91
N HIS A 995 10.32 -48.90 -22.75
CA HIS A 995 9.07 -48.40 -22.20
C HIS A 995 8.50 -47.26 -23.06
N GLY A 996 9.33 -46.25 -23.38
CA GLY A 996 9.00 -45.19 -24.32
C GLY A 996 8.11 -44.05 -23.79
N ASP A 997 7.51 -44.22 -22.61
CA ASP A 997 6.84 -43.15 -21.86
C ASP A 997 7.14 -43.21 -20.35
N LEU A 998 8.42 -43.28 -19.98
CA LEU A 998 8.81 -43.32 -18.58
C LEU A 998 8.69 -41.92 -17.93
N ALA A 999 7.88 -41.82 -16.89
CA ALA A 999 7.66 -40.61 -16.10
C ALA A 999 7.15 -40.98 -14.69
N CYS A 1000 7.23 -40.06 -13.72
CA CYS A 1000 6.69 -40.34 -12.37
C CYS A 1000 5.17 -40.61 -12.36
N ARG A 1001 4.41 -40.09 -13.34
CA ARG A 1001 2.98 -40.40 -13.51
C ARG A 1001 2.71 -41.86 -13.91
N ASN A 1002 3.69 -42.52 -14.54
CA ASN A 1002 3.63 -43.91 -15.00
C ASN A 1002 4.39 -44.86 -14.08
N CYS A 1003 4.90 -44.37 -12.94
CA CYS A 1003 5.44 -45.20 -11.87
C CYS A 1003 4.40 -45.25 -10.75
N LEU A 1004 4.02 -46.44 -10.29
CA LEU A 1004 2.98 -46.63 -9.28
C LEU A 1004 3.57 -47.08 -7.94
N VAL A 1005 2.92 -46.69 -6.83
CA VAL A 1005 3.41 -46.90 -5.47
C VAL A 1005 2.57 -47.97 -4.76
N HIS A 1006 3.22 -49.09 -4.41
CA HIS A 1006 2.59 -50.22 -3.71
C HIS A 1006 2.37 -49.91 -2.22
N GLU A 1007 1.53 -50.67 -1.52
CA GLU A 1007 1.34 -50.52 -0.07
C GLU A 1007 2.64 -50.70 0.74
N SER A 1008 3.58 -51.51 0.21
CA SER A 1008 4.93 -51.71 0.76
C SER A 1008 5.93 -50.61 0.40
N LEU A 1009 5.47 -49.51 -0.21
CA LEU A 1009 6.28 -48.41 -0.74
C LEU A 1009 7.24 -48.80 -1.88
N THR A 1010 7.09 -49.99 -2.44
CA THR A 1010 7.82 -50.44 -3.63
C THR A 1010 7.27 -49.74 -4.87
N ILE A 1011 8.16 -49.25 -5.73
CA ILE A 1011 7.77 -48.61 -6.99
C ILE A 1011 7.71 -49.65 -8.13
N LYS A 1012 6.64 -49.58 -8.92
CA LYS A 1012 6.48 -50.41 -10.13
C LYS A 1012 6.21 -49.57 -11.36
N ILE A 1013 6.89 -49.85 -12.46
CA ILE A 1013 6.66 -49.21 -13.76
C ILE A 1013 5.34 -49.74 -14.37
N ALA A 1014 4.52 -48.84 -14.90
CA ALA A 1014 3.22 -49.10 -15.48
C ALA A 1014 3.01 -48.30 -16.79
N ASP A 1015 1.87 -48.55 -17.45
CA ASP A 1015 1.46 -47.92 -18.72
C ASP A 1015 2.36 -48.23 -19.93
N PHE A 1016 2.21 -49.46 -20.45
CA PHE A 1016 2.99 -49.98 -21.57
C PHE A 1016 2.42 -49.60 -22.94
N GLY A 1017 1.54 -48.60 -23.02
CA GLY A 1017 0.88 -48.17 -24.26
C GLY A 1017 1.83 -47.70 -25.37
N PHE A 1018 3.05 -47.30 -24.98
CA PHE A 1018 4.14 -46.88 -25.87
C PHE A 1018 5.26 -47.91 -26.01
N CYS A 1019 5.23 -48.99 -25.25
CA CYS A 1019 6.34 -49.93 -25.16
C CYS A 1019 6.59 -50.66 -26.48
N LYS A 1020 7.88 -50.88 -26.80
CA LYS A 1020 8.35 -51.50 -28.05
C LYS A 1020 9.35 -52.60 -27.76
N ASN A 1021 9.30 -53.64 -28.58
CA ASN A 1021 10.27 -54.73 -28.61
C ASN A 1021 11.27 -54.47 -29.75
N LEU A 1022 12.58 -54.58 -29.46
CA LEU A 1022 13.67 -54.23 -30.39
C LEU A 1022 14.31 -55.43 -31.13
N VAL A 1023 13.80 -56.65 -30.94
CA VAL A 1023 14.46 -57.93 -31.33
C VAL A 1023 14.89 -58.02 -32.80
N ASP A 1024 14.16 -57.42 -33.75
CA ASP A 1024 14.42 -57.66 -35.17
C ASP A 1024 15.42 -56.67 -35.83
N GLN A 1025 15.66 -55.48 -35.27
CA GLN A 1025 16.52 -54.45 -35.90
C GLN A 1025 17.31 -53.55 -34.93
N GLY A 1026 17.19 -53.74 -33.60
CA GLY A 1026 17.82 -52.87 -32.59
C GLY A 1026 17.21 -51.47 -32.49
N TYR A 1027 16.15 -51.18 -33.26
CA TYR A 1027 15.50 -49.88 -33.32
C TYR A 1027 14.04 -49.97 -33.83
N TYR A 1028 13.13 -49.09 -33.36
CA TYR A 1028 11.72 -49.03 -33.80
C TYR A 1028 11.29 -47.60 -34.16
N ARG A 1029 10.70 -47.39 -35.36
CA ARG A 1029 10.26 -46.05 -35.85
C ARG A 1029 8.79 -45.75 -35.48
N ILE A 1030 8.49 -44.53 -35.01
CA ILE A 1030 7.14 -44.08 -34.65
C ILE A 1030 6.21 -44.10 -35.88
N VAL A 1031 5.13 -44.88 -35.79
CA VAL A 1031 4.06 -44.97 -36.82
C VAL A 1031 2.72 -44.39 -36.32
N ARG A 1032 2.62 -43.97 -35.05
CA ARG A 1032 1.35 -43.51 -34.45
C ARG A 1032 1.10 -42.00 -34.64
N PRO A 1033 -0.02 -41.59 -35.26
CA PRO A 1033 -0.53 -40.22 -35.14
C PRO A 1033 -1.24 -40.06 -33.77
N GLY A 1034 -0.83 -39.09 -32.97
CA GLY A 1034 -1.44 -38.78 -31.66
C GLY A 1034 -0.55 -37.91 -30.76
N PRO A 1035 -1.06 -37.43 -29.61
CA PRO A 1035 -0.27 -36.66 -28.64
C PRO A 1035 0.88 -37.51 -28.06
N MET A 1036 2.09 -36.96 -28.05
CA MET A 1036 3.32 -37.61 -27.56
C MET A 1036 3.81 -36.97 -26.25
N PRO A 1037 4.49 -37.71 -25.36
CA PRO A 1037 5.02 -37.20 -24.09
C PRO A 1037 6.33 -36.41 -24.28
N VAL A 1038 6.30 -35.36 -25.10
CA VAL A 1038 7.49 -34.68 -25.65
C VAL A 1038 8.53 -34.22 -24.61
N ARG A 1039 8.11 -33.89 -23.38
CA ARG A 1039 8.98 -33.40 -22.30
C ARG A 1039 9.84 -34.48 -21.64
N TRP A 1040 9.49 -35.75 -21.79
CA TRP A 1040 10.27 -36.87 -21.25
C TRP A 1040 11.07 -37.58 -22.35
N MET A 1041 10.78 -37.30 -23.62
CA MET A 1041 11.41 -37.96 -24.76
C MET A 1041 12.86 -37.51 -24.93
N SER A 1042 13.71 -38.44 -25.38
CA SER A 1042 15.12 -38.17 -25.64
C SER A 1042 15.35 -37.41 -26.97
N PRO A 1043 16.50 -36.72 -27.14
CA PRO A 1043 16.82 -35.99 -28.35
C PRO A 1043 16.79 -36.86 -29.61
N GLU A 1044 17.33 -38.08 -29.56
CA GLU A 1044 17.37 -39.00 -30.70
C GLU A 1044 15.96 -39.46 -31.11
N LEU A 1045 15.08 -39.69 -30.14
CA LEU A 1045 13.68 -40.07 -30.39
C LEU A 1045 12.90 -38.91 -31.03
N LEU A 1046 13.13 -37.67 -30.59
CA LEU A 1046 12.48 -36.48 -31.18
C LEU A 1046 13.02 -36.09 -32.56
N ARG A 1047 14.26 -36.46 -32.90
CA ARG A 1047 14.90 -36.19 -34.21
C ARG A 1047 14.56 -37.27 -35.24
N THR A 1048 14.68 -38.53 -34.87
CA THR A 1048 14.61 -39.67 -35.81
C THR A 1048 13.29 -40.43 -35.71
N GLY A 1049 12.55 -40.25 -34.62
CA GLY A 1049 11.37 -41.04 -34.31
C GLY A 1049 11.71 -42.48 -33.94
N VAL A 1050 12.93 -42.76 -33.48
CA VAL A 1050 13.41 -44.12 -33.21
C VAL A 1050 13.66 -44.36 -31.72
N TYR A 1051 13.11 -45.46 -31.18
CA TYR A 1051 13.32 -45.87 -29.79
C TYR A 1051 14.60 -46.69 -29.63
N PHE A 1052 15.37 -46.37 -28.58
CA PHE A 1052 16.51 -47.13 -28.11
C PHE A 1052 16.41 -47.36 -26.59
N GLU A 1053 17.13 -48.34 -26.05
CA GLU A 1053 17.18 -48.60 -24.61
C GLU A 1053 17.69 -47.36 -23.84
N GLU A 1054 18.66 -46.64 -24.40
CA GLU A 1054 19.22 -45.42 -23.81
C GLU A 1054 18.23 -44.23 -23.84
N SER A 1055 17.13 -44.33 -24.59
CA SER A 1055 16.05 -43.34 -24.57
C SER A 1055 15.25 -43.39 -23.26
N ASP A 1056 15.08 -44.58 -22.67
CA ASP A 1056 14.48 -44.71 -21.34
C ASP A 1056 15.43 -44.20 -20.25
N ILE A 1057 16.75 -44.27 -20.46
CA ILE A 1057 17.75 -43.70 -19.54
C ILE A 1057 17.62 -42.17 -19.47
N TRP A 1058 17.48 -41.50 -20.62
CA TRP A 1058 17.18 -40.06 -20.63
C TRP A 1058 15.90 -39.73 -19.85
N SER A 1059 14.84 -40.50 -20.11
CA SER A 1059 13.54 -40.35 -19.45
C SER A 1059 13.66 -40.58 -17.93
N PHE A 1060 14.51 -41.52 -17.51
CA PHE A 1060 14.81 -41.79 -16.11
C PHE A 1060 15.51 -40.61 -15.42
N GLY A 1061 16.39 -39.88 -16.12
CA GLY A 1061 16.94 -38.62 -15.62
C GLY A 1061 15.85 -37.58 -15.34
N ILE A 1062 14.84 -37.47 -16.22
CA ILE A 1062 13.68 -36.60 -15.99
C ILE A 1062 12.84 -37.10 -14.81
N CYS A 1063 12.69 -38.42 -14.63
CA CYS A 1063 12.05 -38.98 -13.44
C CYS A 1063 12.81 -38.63 -12.15
N ILE A 1064 14.15 -38.69 -12.14
CA ILE A 1064 14.96 -38.26 -10.98
C ILE A 1064 14.71 -36.77 -10.69
N PHE A 1065 14.66 -35.92 -11.72
CA PHE A 1065 14.30 -34.52 -11.57
C PHE A 1065 12.90 -34.35 -10.93
N GLU A 1066 11.89 -35.10 -11.39
CA GLU A 1066 10.55 -35.09 -10.77
C GLU A 1066 10.59 -35.58 -9.31
N ILE A 1067 11.44 -36.57 -8.98
CA ILE A 1067 11.61 -37.09 -7.62
C ILE A 1067 12.20 -36.02 -6.68
N ILE A 1068 13.34 -35.40 -7.06
CA ILE A 1068 14.01 -34.42 -6.19
C ILE A 1068 13.20 -33.12 -6.03
N THR A 1069 12.36 -32.78 -7.01
CA THR A 1069 11.48 -31.59 -6.96
C THR A 1069 10.09 -31.87 -6.38
N PHE A 1070 9.83 -33.10 -5.93
CA PHE A 1070 8.53 -33.53 -5.39
C PHE A 1070 7.37 -33.31 -6.38
N GLY A 1071 7.56 -33.76 -7.61
CA GLY A 1071 6.59 -33.68 -8.70
C GLY A 1071 6.59 -32.33 -9.44
N GLY A 1072 7.73 -31.65 -9.48
CA GLY A 1072 7.92 -30.44 -10.28
C GLY A 1072 7.69 -30.69 -11.77
N TYR A 1073 7.21 -29.69 -12.49
CA TYR A 1073 6.91 -29.82 -13.92
C TYR A 1073 8.17 -29.58 -14.78
N PRO A 1074 8.63 -30.55 -15.58
CA PRO A 1074 9.84 -30.37 -16.39
C PRO A 1074 9.68 -29.25 -17.42
N TYR A 1075 10.72 -28.40 -17.56
CA TYR A 1075 10.76 -27.27 -18.51
C TYR A 1075 9.56 -26.31 -18.34
N HIS A 1076 9.19 -25.99 -17.09
CA HIS A 1076 8.01 -25.18 -16.77
C HIS A 1076 8.00 -23.78 -17.39
N ASP A 1077 9.16 -23.28 -17.81
CA ASP A 1077 9.38 -22.00 -18.48
C ASP A 1077 9.03 -22.01 -19.98
N ARG A 1078 8.67 -23.17 -20.55
CA ARG A 1078 8.50 -23.37 -22.01
C ARG A 1078 7.22 -24.14 -22.34
N ASP A 1079 6.59 -23.82 -23.45
CA ASP A 1079 5.49 -24.61 -24.04
C ASP A 1079 6.00 -25.88 -24.76
N ASP A 1080 5.10 -26.79 -25.14
CA ASP A 1080 5.46 -28.10 -25.69
C ASP A 1080 6.21 -28.03 -27.04
N GLN A 1081 5.94 -27.02 -27.89
CA GLN A 1081 6.65 -26.85 -29.16
C GLN A 1081 8.08 -26.36 -28.90
N ASN A 1082 8.25 -25.36 -28.05
CA ASN A 1082 9.54 -24.80 -27.69
C ASN A 1082 10.40 -25.82 -26.92
N VAL A 1083 9.79 -26.66 -26.07
CA VAL A 1083 10.50 -27.76 -25.40
C VAL A 1083 11.03 -28.79 -26.40
N GLN A 1084 10.22 -29.15 -27.40
CA GLN A 1084 10.63 -30.13 -28.40
C GLN A 1084 11.90 -29.68 -29.14
N GLU A 1085 11.96 -28.41 -29.57
CA GLU A 1085 13.16 -27.85 -30.21
C GLU A 1085 14.35 -27.75 -29.26
N PHE A 1086 14.12 -27.36 -28.00
CA PHE A 1086 15.16 -27.27 -26.98
C PHE A 1086 15.81 -28.62 -26.68
N ILE A 1087 15.02 -29.69 -26.50
CA ILE A 1087 15.53 -31.05 -26.28
C ILE A 1087 16.26 -31.55 -27.53
N ARG A 1088 15.74 -31.28 -28.74
CA ARG A 1088 16.47 -31.57 -29.98
C ARG A 1088 17.82 -30.86 -30.07
N GLY A 1089 18.02 -29.74 -29.36
CA GLY A 1089 19.31 -29.06 -29.21
C GLY A 1089 20.23 -29.64 -28.13
N GLY A 1090 19.79 -30.66 -27.39
CA GLY A 1090 20.51 -31.22 -26.23
C GLY A 1090 20.15 -30.58 -24.89
N GLY A 1091 19.08 -29.78 -24.85
CA GLY A 1091 18.61 -29.13 -23.63
C GLY A 1091 17.95 -30.08 -22.64
N PHE A 1092 18.24 -29.91 -21.35
CA PHE A 1092 17.66 -30.64 -20.22
C PHE A 1092 17.03 -29.64 -19.22
N PRO A 1093 16.19 -30.09 -18.26
CA PRO A 1093 15.54 -29.18 -17.31
C PRO A 1093 16.57 -28.44 -16.46
N THR A 1094 16.28 -27.18 -16.14
CA THR A 1094 17.11 -26.41 -15.20
C THR A 1094 17.15 -27.11 -13.85
N LEU A 1095 18.35 -27.46 -13.38
CA LEU A 1095 18.54 -28.14 -12.10
C LEU A 1095 18.33 -27.17 -10.92
N PRO A 1096 17.70 -27.61 -9.81
CA PRO A 1096 17.58 -26.79 -8.60
C PRO A 1096 18.94 -26.49 -7.97
N SER A 1097 19.05 -25.33 -7.32
CA SER A 1097 20.27 -24.83 -6.67
C SER A 1097 20.81 -25.70 -5.52
N LYS A 1098 19.97 -26.54 -4.92
CA LYS A 1098 20.31 -27.41 -3.79
C LYS A 1098 20.79 -28.81 -4.18
N ILE A 1099 20.99 -29.07 -5.49
CA ILE A 1099 21.48 -30.37 -5.95
C ILE A 1099 22.93 -30.62 -5.49
N SER A 1100 23.27 -31.87 -5.19
CA SER A 1100 24.63 -32.28 -4.81
C SER A 1100 25.47 -32.45 -6.08
N SER A 1101 26.77 -32.20 -5.98
CA SER A 1101 27.72 -32.39 -7.08
C SER A 1101 27.69 -33.80 -7.65
N GLU A 1102 27.49 -34.79 -6.78
CA GLU A 1102 27.45 -36.21 -7.12
C GLU A 1102 26.21 -36.56 -7.93
N LEU A 1103 25.04 -36.02 -7.55
CA LEU A 1103 23.80 -36.23 -8.27
C LEU A 1103 23.77 -35.44 -9.59
N GLU A 1104 24.27 -34.21 -9.58
CA GLU A 1104 24.43 -33.40 -10.79
C GLU A 1104 25.34 -34.12 -11.80
N ALA A 1105 26.50 -34.62 -11.38
CA ALA A 1105 27.40 -35.36 -12.26
C ALA A 1105 26.75 -36.62 -12.85
N LEU A 1106 25.92 -37.34 -12.07
CA LEU A 1106 25.15 -38.47 -12.56
C LEU A 1106 24.12 -38.03 -13.61
N LEU A 1107 23.35 -36.97 -13.34
CA LEU A 1107 22.35 -36.45 -14.28
C LEU A 1107 22.97 -35.95 -15.59
N MET A 1108 24.13 -35.31 -15.53
CA MET A 1108 24.87 -34.89 -16.73
C MET A 1108 25.29 -36.06 -17.61
N ARG A 1109 25.64 -37.22 -17.02
CA ARG A 1109 25.92 -38.46 -17.78
C ARG A 1109 24.64 -39.07 -18.36
N VAL A 1110 23.55 -39.06 -17.59
CA VAL A 1110 22.24 -39.57 -18.03
C VAL A 1110 21.65 -38.73 -19.17
N TRP A 1111 21.92 -37.42 -19.20
CA TRP A 1111 21.50 -36.49 -20.26
C TRP A 1111 22.59 -36.23 -21.30
N ALA A 1112 23.53 -37.15 -21.50
CA ALA A 1112 24.47 -37.06 -22.61
C ALA A 1112 23.71 -37.01 -23.96
N ILE A 1113 24.13 -36.12 -24.85
CA ILE A 1113 23.48 -35.91 -26.16
C ILE A 1113 23.64 -37.15 -27.03
N GLN A 1114 24.83 -37.74 -27.04
CA GLN A 1114 25.06 -39.03 -27.70
C GLN A 1114 24.51 -40.14 -26.80
N LYS A 1115 23.66 -40.99 -27.37
CA LYS A 1115 22.95 -42.01 -26.58
C LYS A 1115 23.92 -43.06 -26.04
N GLU A 1116 25.00 -43.35 -26.76
CA GLU A 1116 26.05 -44.32 -26.41
C GLU A 1116 26.90 -43.88 -25.20
N GLU A 1117 26.89 -42.59 -24.86
CA GLU A 1117 27.61 -42.04 -23.70
C GLU A 1117 26.80 -42.17 -22.40
N ARG A 1118 25.50 -42.50 -22.49
CA ARG A 1118 24.65 -42.65 -21.32
C ARG A 1118 24.94 -44.00 -20.65
N PRO A 1119 24.95 -44.06 -19.30
CA PRO A 1119 25.15 -45.31 -18.58
C PRO A 1119 23.99 -46.28 -18.84
N ALA A 1120 24.30 -47.57 -18.86
CA ALA A 1120 23.27 -48.60 -18.96
C ALA A 1120 22.43 -48.68 -17.67
N ALA A 1121 21.18 -49.17 -17.76
CA ALA A 1121 20.30 -49.29 -16.60
C ALA A 1121 20.89 -50.13 -15.46
N ILE A 1122 21.70 -51.15 -15.79
CA ILE A 1122 22.39 -51.98 -14.79
C ILE A 1122 23.47 -51.20 -14.04
N GLU A 1123 24.21 -50.33 -14.74
CA GLU A 1123 25.24 -49.48 -14.14
C GLU A 1123 24.60 -48.46 -13.19
N LEU A 1124 23.49 -47.85 -13.60
CA LEU A 1124 22.73 -46.93 -12.74
C LEU A 1124 22.21 -47.63 -11.48
N TYR A 1125 21.76 -48.88 -11.61
CA TYR A 1125 21.33 -49.69 -10.46
C TYR A 1125 22.48 -49.93 -9.48
N GLU A 1126 23.68 -50.25 -9.98
CA GLU A 1126 24.89 -50.43 -9.15
C GLU A 1126 25.31 -49.12 -8.46
N ILE A 1127 25.26 -47.99 -9.17
CA ILE A 1127 25.57 -46.65 -8.62
C ILE A 1127 24.60 -46.30 -7.49
N LEU A 1128 23.29 -46.45 -7.72
CA LEU A 1128 22.26 -46.12 -6.71
C LEU A 1128 22.30 -47.08 -5.52
N THR A 1129 22.62 -48.36 -5.75
CA THR A 1129 22.80 -49.35 -4.67
C THR A 1129 24.02 -49.02 -3.80
N SER A 1130 25.11 -48.57 -4.42
CA SER A 1130 26.35 -48.21 -3.73
C SER A 1130 26.25 -46.86 -2.99
N ASN A 1131 25.29 -46.01 -3.37
CA ASN A 1131 25.10 -44.67 -2.80
C ASN A 1131 23.63 -44.48 -2.35
N PRO A 1132 23.23 -45.08 -1.22
CA PRO A 1132 21.83 -45.16 -0.79
C PRO A 1132 21.20 -43.80 -0.39
N GLU A 1133 21.99 -42.73 -0.30
CA GLU A 1133 21.54 -41.36 -0.01
C GLU A 1133 21.83 -40.37 -1.15
N LEU A 1134 22.15 -40.86 -2.35
CA LEU A 1134 22.54 -40.02 -3.49
C LEU A 1134 21.45 -39.03 -3.92
N ILE A 1135 20.18 -39.42 -3.83
CA ILE A 1135 19.04 -38.61 -4.26
C ILE A 1135 18.39 -37.96 -3.05
N HIS A 1136 18.51 -36.65 -2.91
CA HIS A 1136 17.96 -35.86 -1.79
C HIS A 1136 16.91 -34.81 -2.24
N PRO A 1137 16.00 -34.39 -1.34
CA PRO A 1137 15.03 -33.33 -1.63
C PRO A 1137 15.66 -32.01 -2.06
N CYS A 1138 15.19 -31.44 -3.17
CA CYS A 1138 15.64 -30.18 -3.75
C CYS A 1138 14.45 -29.23 -3.96
N ILE A 1139 13.82 -28.79 -2.87
CA ILE A 1139 12.64 -27.93 -2.89
C ILE A 1139 13.06 -26.45 -2.81
N GLU A 1140 12.65 -25.66 -3.82
CA GLU A 1140 12.77 -24.21 -3.87
C GLU A 1140 11.40 -23.52 -3.69
N GLU A 1141 11.38 -22.40 -2.95
CA GLU A 1141 10.22 -21.51 -2.85
C GLU A 1141 10.05 -20.77 -4.19
N GLY A 1142 9.26 -21.33 -5.11
CA GLY A 1142 9.01 -20.71 -6.42
C GLY A 1142 8.64 -21.66 -7.54
N ALA A 1143 8.94 -22.97 -7.41
CA ALA A 1143 8.62 -23.98 -8.42
C ALA A 1143 7.13 -24.43 -8.41
N MET A 1144 6.21 -23.57 -7.98
CA MET A 1144 4.76 -23.81 -8.12
C MET A 1144 4.22 -23.00 -9.29
N MET A 1145 3.60 -23.70 -10.24
CA MET A 1145 2.61 -23.08 -11.12
C MET A 1145 1.54 -22.42 -10.24
N ASN A 1146 1.34 -21.12 -10.45
CA ASN A 1146 0.21 -20.35 -9.93
C ASN A 1146 -1.13 -21.01 -10.32
N ALA A 1147 -2.18 -20.77 -9.53
CA ALA A 1147 -3.51 -21.36 -9.72
C ALA A 1147 -4.11 -21.09 -11.12
N GLU A 1148 -3.71 -20.00 -11.78
CA GLU A 1148 -4.07 -19.69 -13.17
C GLU A 1148 -3.39 -20.60 -14.20
N SER A 1149 -2.19 -21.10 -13.91
CA SER A 1149 -1.50 -22.09 -14.76
C SER A 1149 -2.07 -23.50 -14.57
N LEU A 1150 -2.61 -23.81 -13.38
CA LEU A 1150 -3.46 -24.99 -13.15
C LEU A 1150 -4.77 -24.91 -13.95
N GLU A 1151 -5.35 -23.72 -14.11
CA GLU A 1151 -6.51 -23.52 -15.00
C GLU A 1151 -6.12 -23.59 -16.49
N LYS A 1152 -4.98 -23.05 -16.92
CA LYS A 1152 -4.48 -23.23 -18.30
C LYS A 1152 -4.11 -24.67 -18.61
N PHE A 1153 -3.53 -25.40 -17.66
CA PHE A 1153 -3.31 -26.84 -17.75
C PHE A 1153 -4.64 -27.58 -17.83
N SER A 1154 -5.64 -27.21 -17.02
CA SER A 1154 -7.00 -27.77 -17.12
C SER A 1154 -7.68 -27.49 -18.47
N ARG A 1155 -7.30 -26.41 -19.17
CA ARG A 1155 -7.84 -26.03 -20.48
C ARG A 1155 -7.08 -26.62 -21.66
N SER A 1156 -5.78 -26.87 -21.57
CA SER A 1156 -5.04 -27.67 -22.57
C SER A 1156 -5.26 -29.17 -22.40
N SER A 1157 -5.69 -29.61 -21.22
CA SER A 1157 -6.12 -30.98 -20.92
C SER A 1157 -7.65 -31.17 -20.93
N GLN A 1158 -8.45 -30.18 -21.35
CA GLN A 1158 -9.91 -30.30 -21.44
C GLN A 1158 -10.34 -31.03 -22.72
N GLY A 1159 -9.96 -32.30 -22.74
CA GLY A 1159 -10.79 -33.39 -23.22
C GLY A 1159 -11.11 -34.39 -22.09
N SER A 1160 -11.27 -33.96 -20.83
CA SER A 1160 -12.11 -34.65 -19.81
C SER A 1160 -12.20 -33.87 -18.47
N SER A 1161 -13.38 -33.97 -17.86
CA SER A 1161 -13.78 -33.68 -16.48
C SER A 1161 -14.05 -32.22 -16.05
N THR A 1162 -15.35 -31.96 -15.87
CA THR A 1162 -15.90 -30.96 -14.95
C THR A 1162 -15.98 -31.58 -13.55
N TRP A 1163 -15.30 -30.99 -12.56
CA TRP A 1163 -15.71 -31.08 -11.16
C TRP A 1163 -15.53 -29.72 -10.50
N THR A 1164 -16.68 -29.12 -10.17
CA THR A 1164 -16.79 -27.93 -9.33
C THR A 1164 -16.44 -28.28 -7.89
N SER A 1165 -15.72 -27.38 -7.25
CA SER A 1165 -15.36 -27.39 -5.83
C SER A 1165 -16.59 -27.17 -4.93
N ARG A 1166 -17.40 -28.21 -4.74
CA ARG A 1166 -18.34 -28.31 -3.60
C ARG A 1166 -18.43 -29.75 -3.12
N ASN A 1167 -17.48 -30.18 -2.30
CA ASN A 1167 -17.71 -31.09 -1.19
C ASN A 1167 -16.48 -31.11 -0.27
N LYS A 1168 -16.64 -30.58 0.95
CA LYS A 1168 -15.73 -30.79 2.08
C LYS A 1168 -15.58 -32.30 2.28
N VAL A 1169 -14.39 -32.86 2.06
CA VAL A 1169 -14.06 -34.17 2.61
C VAL A 1169 -13.94 -33.99 4.11
N ARG A 1170 -14.91 -34.54 4.83
CA ARG A 1170 -14.88 -34.72 6.28
C ARG A 1170 -13.64 -35.52 6.66
N ARG A 1171 -13.05 -35.15 7.79
CA ARG A 1171 -12.04 -35.94 8.51
C ARG A 1171 -12.52 -37.41 8.63
N PRO A 1172 -11.63 -38.41 8.65
CA PRO A 1172 -12.03 -39.74 9.05
C PRO A 1172 -12.42 -39.69 10.52
N ASP A 1173 -13.71 -39.75 10.80
CA ASP A 1173 -14.21 -40.02 12.15
C ASP A 1173 -13.78 -41.43 12.57
N SER A 1174 -13.31 -41.48 13.81
CA SER A 1174 -12.98 -42.63 14.63
C SER A 1174 -13.80 -43.90 14.34
N PHE A 1175 -13.11 -44.99 13.98
CA PHE A 1175 -13.58 -46.34 14.27
C PHE A 1175 -13.04 -46.76 15.64
N TYR A 1176 -13.88 -46.63 16.68
CA TYR A 1176 -13.76 -47.39 17.92
C TYR A 1176 -14.92 -48.38 17.97
N VAL A 1177 -14.63 -49.67 17.98
CA VAL A 1177 -15.48 -50.66 18.65
C VAL A 1177 -14.58 -51.50 19.57
N SER A 1178 -14.87 -51.30 20.85
CA SER A 1178 -14.60 -52.10 22.05
C SER A 1178 -13.88 -53.46 21.92
N GLY A 1179 -12.82 -53.62 22.72
CA GLY A 1179 -12.41 -54.93 23.23
C GLY A 1179 -10.95 -55.03 23.69
N GLY A 1180 -10.72 -54.95 25.01
CA GLY A 1180 -9.71 -55.78 25.67
C GLY A 1180 -8.25 -55.30 25.76
N GLN A 1181 -7.94 -54.63 26.87
CA GLN A 1181 -6.76 -54.85 27.75
C GLN A 1181 -5.30 -54.79 27.24
N ARG A 1182 -4.58 -53.92 27.97
CA ARG A 1182 -3.21 -54.02 28.54
C ARG A 1182 -2.00 -53.47 27.76
N VAL A 1183 -1.55 -52.30 28.26
CA VAL A 1183 -0.21 -51.99 28.79
C VAL A 1183 1.01 -52.56 28.05
N SER A 1184 1.85 -51.70 27.47
CA SER A 1184 3.18 -51.36 28.01
C SER A 1184 4.12 -50.81 26.93
N SER A 1185 4.72 -49.66 27.22
CA SER A 1185 6.13 -49.29 26.98
C SER A 1185 6.82 -49.53 25.62
N MET A 1186 7.54 -48.47 25.24
CA MET A 1186 8.99 -48.45 24.91
C MET A 1186 9.39 -48.13 23.46
N LYS A 1187 9.90 -46.91 23.33
CA LYS A 1187 11.15 -46.47 22.66
C LYS A 1187 11.54 -47.02 21.28
N MET A 1188 11.76 -46.05 20.37
CA MET A 1188 12.74 -45.97 19.28
C MET A 1188 13.59 -47.22 18.98
N VAL A 1189 13.61 -47.61 17.69
CA VAL A 1189 14.80 -47.45 16.81
C VAL A 1189 14.31 -47.01 15.45
#